data_AF-A0A382A5H7-F1
#
_entry.id   AF-A0A382A5H7-F1
#
_cell.length_a   1.000
_cell.length_b   1.000
_cell.length_c   1.000
_cell.angle_alpha   90.00
_cell.angle_beta   90.00
_cell.angle_gamma   90.00
#
_symmetry.space_group_name_H-M   'P 1'
#
loop_
_entity.id
_entity.type
_entity.pdbx_description
1 polymer ?
#
loop_
_entity_poly.entity_id
_entity_poly.type
_entity_poly.pdbx_seq_one_letter_code
_entity_poly.pdbx_strand_id
1 'polypeptide(L)'
;WKTVEPPSGLSAEFDSSRAASATHNNTGADTVVWKFTKRTKTKFSQEIRIPLEGLQPFTGFTIRISRITKHDSEDYTQENRFKQGRGGGGIDTHLSGSKGGSGEAYRSGEKKHHTGVYTSSLTQALGLIKERLNFPYTAYAHTTFSSKTFQQNPTRAYECKGMKVKVPSNYITREENDGINARYSRYSETLDAATMTAPRLWNGAFRLEADGETPKRIYTDNPAWVFYDICTNDRYGLGDYLLESDIDKFSLYKVAKYCDELVPDGKGGFEPRFRSNIYLTKSTDAYKILKDFATVFRGILYWSNSQFVTVMDEPKEPIFTFSRANVIDGSFEYQSTGNKTRTNQVVVNWNNPESEYKIEPLIIEDRENIIKTGGIKREKAVAFGCTSEGQAIRYGRWKLWTAVNQTELVSFRTGINAAFLNPGDIINIQDEAEFRVPFSGRVSSYNSSAPSVTIDREISSHFIGDFGGESAAYEYTLSVVLPKRTIVLNQESATLDVSGGDPTIFNRGDEVTYAKVGDSVVTLIDTSDEDLTNRQIISAVDTSGDLVNLQYIKETIVEERVIEHDSITTSDGKDTIPIASAFTVDPTNGDIWAIKEVVIADNVPTQVSYKEYKILDIAESDKTEYSIGAVEHYNTKFDSVDKELVLSDPDPLYYREDTKIDVPNPLNVRVLRRPNPNEPGEELTLEWDPAPLSEVATDEAQNAFTEYEHLSQYEVSHTFSPESAGQEVTFIADRNELSWAFTKVEDGMHQAKVVTISKGGRRSAPEPFLIDIEDIFEAGNWTRYHGIIQGGYSTRQVEVINAVPEE
;
A
#
# COMPACT_ATOMS: atom_id res chain seq x y z
N TRP A 1 -17.28 -32.30 -10.42
CA TRP A 1 -17.06 -33.55 -9.68
C TRP A 1 -15.65 -33.51 -9.11
N LYS A 2 -15.48 -33.36 -7.80
CA LYS A 2 -14.19 -33.66 -7.14
C LYS A 2 -14.47 -34.82 -6.20
N THR A 3 -13.84 -35.95 -6.47
CA THR A 3 -13.80 -37.08 -5.55
C THR A 3 -12.70 -36.76 -4.55
N VAL A 4 -13.03 -36.63 -3.28
CA VAL A 4 -12.02 -36.53 -2.21
C VAL A 4 -11.80 -37.95 -1.70
N GLU A 5 -10.57 -38.44 -1.79
CA GLU A 5 -10.20 -39.71 -1.15
C GLU A 5 -10.23 -39.54 0.37
N PRO A 6 -10.70 -40.55 1.13
CA PRO A 6 -10.62 -40.51 2.58
C PRO A 6 -9.15 -40.48 3.03
N PRO A 7 -8.80 -39.76 4.12
CA PRO A 7 -7.45 -39.78 4.66
C PRO A 7 -7.06 -41.21 5.02
N SER A 8 -5.92 -41.69 4.51
CA SER A 8 -5.35 -42.96 4.93
C SER A 8 -4.81 -42.83 6.37
N GLY A 9 -5.31 -43.64 7.31
CA GLY A 9 -4.65 -43.84 8.60
C GLY A 9 -5.41 -43.41 9.87
N LEU A 10 -6.74 -43.56 9.95
CA LEU A 10 -7.45 -43.45 11.23
C LEU A 10 -7.36 -44.78 12.01
N SER A 11 -6.30 -44.98 12.79
CA SER A 11 -6.34 -45.83 13.97
C SER A 11 -6.86 -44.99 15.14
N ALA A 12 -8.02 -45.33 15.67
CA ALA A 12 -8.51 -44.72 16.91
C ALA A 12 -7.76 -45.33 18.10
N GLU A 13 -6.82 -44.59 18.70
CA GLU A 13 -6.38 -44.85 20.06
C GLU A 13 -7.45 -44.39 21.05
N PHE A 14 -7.72 -45.21 22.06
CA PHE A 14 -8.65 -44.91 23.15
C PHE A 14 -7.92 -44.12 24.24
N ASP A 15 -8.32 -42.87 24.50
CA ASP A 15 -8.03 -42.17 25.74
C ASP A 15 -9.31 -42.07 26.59
N SER A 16 -9.30 -42.75 27.75
CA SER A 16 -10.39 -42.71 28.73
C SER A 16 -10.01 -41.93 30.00
N SER A 17 -9.21 -40.87 29.89
CA SER A 17 -8.81 -40.05 31.05
C SER A 17 -9.67 -38.79 31.23
N ARG A 18 -10.87 -38.94 31.83
CA ARG A 18 -11.50 -37.82 32.56
C ARG A 18 -12.55 -38.28 33.58
N ALA A 19 -12.10 -38.67 34.78
CA ALA A 19 -12.70 -38.27 36.07
C ALA A 19 -11.99 -38.95 37.27
N ALA A 20 -11.80 -38.14 38.33
CA ALA A 20 -11.44 -38.46 39.72
C ALA A 20 -9.94 -38.50 40.10
N SER A 21 -9.51 -37.36 40.66
CA SER A 21 -8.48 -37.17 41.68
C SER A 21 -8.43 -38.29 42.74
N ALA A 22 -7.24 -38.86 42.97
CA ALA A 22 -6.62 -39.05 44.31
C ALA A 22 -5.26 -39.78 44.23
N THR A 23 -4.24 -39.15 44.82
CA THR A 23 -3.01 -39.70 45.48
C THR A 23 -2.05 -40.62 44.71
N HIS A 24 -0.81 -40.14 44.57
CA HIS A 24 0.41 -40.93 44.33
C HIS A 24 0.58 -42.06 45.35
N ASN A 25 0.95 -43.26 44.90
CA ASN A 25 2.29 -43.80 45.15
C ASN A 25 2.56 -45.07 44.33
N ASN A 26 3.81 -45.14 43.90
CA ASN A 26 4.46 -46.15 43.09
C ASN A 26 4.47 -47.52 43.78
N THR A 27 4.05 -48.61 43.12
CA THR A 27 4.74 -49.91 43.04
C THR A 27 3.89 -50.93 42.28
N GLY A 28 4.57 -51.69 41.40
CA GLY A 28 4.14 -52.86 40.63
C GLY A 28 2.70 -53.39 40.70
N ALA A 29 2.07 -53.43 39.52
CA ALA A 29 1.06 -54.41 39.10
C ALA A 29 -0.07 -54.71 40.09
N ASP A 30 -1.02 -53.79 40.23
CA ASP A 30 -2.31 -54.08 40.87
C ASP A 30 -3.46 -54.08 39.85
N THR A 31 -4.03 -55.27 39.67
CA THR A 31 -5.33 -55.52 39.06
C THR A 31 -6.41 -54.73 39.78
N VAL A 32 -6.93 -53.67 39.16
CA VAL A 32 -8.15 -53.03 39.66
C VAL A 32 -9.38 -53.69 39.06
N VAL A 33 -9.99 -54.58 39.84
CA VAL A 33 -11.30 -55.16 39.58
C VAL A 33 -12.36 -54.09 39.80
N TRP A 34 -12.90 -53.52 38.73
CA TRP A 34 -14.12 -52.70 38.80
C TRP A 34 -15.32 -53.52 38.34
N LYS A 35 -16.00 -54.13 39.31
CA LYS A 35 -17.36 -54.67 39.14
C LYS A 35 -18.35 -53.51 39.17
N PHE A 36 -18.92 -53.16 38.02
CA PHE A 36 -20.16 -52.39 37.98
C PHE A 36 -21.28 -53.18 37.31
N THR A 37 -22.26 -53.54 38.13
CA THR A 37 -23.52 -54.16 37.72
C THR A 37 -24.55 -53.06 37.54
N LYS A 38 -24.95 -52.74 36.30
CA LYS A 38 -26.22 -52.04 36.07
C LYS A 38 -26.78 -52.40 34.69
N ARG A 39 -28.00 -52.94 34.70
CA ARG A 39 -28.84 -53.10 33.51
C ARG A 39 -29.20 -51.70 33.02
N THR A 40 -28.61 -51.30 31.91
CA THR A 40 -29.11 -50.18 31.11
C THR A 40 -28.94 -50.59 29.66
N LYS A 41 -29.96 -50.36 28.82
CA LYS A 41 -29.78 -50.34 27.37
C LYS A 41 -28.79 -49.20 27.08
N THR A 42 -27.50 -49.51 27.07
CA THR A 42 -26.47 -48.52 26.77
C THR A 42 -26.58 -48.21 25.29
N LYS A 43 -27.13 -47.04 24.95
CA LYS A 43 -27.02 -46.50 23.61
C LYS A 43 -25.54 -46.20 23.38
N PHE A 44 -24.90 -46.96 22.51
CA PHE A 44 -23.55 -46.66 22.02
C PHE A 44 -23.68 -45.48 21.05
N SER A 45 -23.13 -44.33 21.42
CA SER A 45 -23.05 -43.14 20.57
C SER A 45 -21.59 -42.97 20.17
N GLN A 46 -21.31 -43.07 18.88
CA GLN A 46 -20.00 -42.76 18.31
C GLN A 46 -20.13 -41.43 17.58
N GLU A 47 -19.36 -40.43 18.01
CA GLU A 47 -19.29 -39.14 17.33
C GLU A 47 -18.27 -39.25 16.20
N ILE A 48 -18.73 -39.12 14.96
CA ILE A 48 -17.87 -39.05 13.78
C ILE A 48 -17.88 -37.59 13.32
N ARG A 49 -16.76 -36.90 13.50
CA ARG A 49 -16.58 -35.53 12.99
C ARG A 49 -16.05 -35.62 11.56
N ILE A 50 -16.81 -35.05 10.63
CA ILE A 50 -16.37 -34.88 9.25
C ILE A 50 -15.92 -33.41 9.15
N PRO A 51 -14.63 -33.13 8.90
CA PRO A 51 -14.16 -31.75 8.71
C PRO A 51 -14.80 -31.20 7.44
N LEU A 52 -15.58 -30.13 7.58
CA LEU A 52 -16.27 -29.46 6.47
C LEU A 52 -15.68 -28.06 6.20
N GLU A 53 -14.56 -27.69 6.84
CA GLU A 53 -13.94 -26.36 6.66
C GLU A 53 -13.60 -26.09 5.18
N GLY A 54 -13.10 -27.10 4.45
CA GLY A 54 -12.80 -26.99 3.02
C GLY A 54 -14.02 -26.83 2.09
N LEU A 55 -15.24 -26.89 2.63
CA LEU A 55 -16.50 -26.72 1.90
C LEU A 55 -17.25 -25.44 2.29
N GLN A 56 -16.66 -24.55 3.08
CA GLN A 56 -17.23 -23.22 3.30
C GLN A 56 -17.07 -22.34 2.04
N PRO A 57 -18.03 -21.45 1.73
CA PRO A 57 -19.21 -21.04 2.51
C PRO A 57 -20.50 -21.81 2.15
N PHE A 58 -20.43 -23.01 1.55
CA PHE A 58 -21.62 -23.70 1.05
C PHE A 58 -22.55 -24.16 2.19
N THR A 59 -23.82 -23.75 2.13
CA THR A 59 -24.87 -24.13 3.10
C THR A 59 -25.94 -25.00 2.43
N GLY A 60 -26.62 -25.87 3.18
CA GLY A 60 -27.72 -26.70 2.65
C GLY A 60 -27.32 -28.07 2.07
N PHE A 61 -26.25 -28.68 2.56
CA PHE A 61 -25.84 -30.03 2.17
C PHE A 61 -26.78 -31.11 2.72
N THR A 62 -27.06 -32.15 1.91
CA THR A 62 -27.73 -33.37 2.36
C THR A 62 -26.69 -34.48 2.45
N ILE A 63 -26.37 -34.93 3.67
CA ILE A 63 -25.43 -36.02 3.92
C ILE A 63 -26.22 -37.33 3.93
N ARG A 64 -25.88 -38.27 3.03
CA ARG A 64 -26.45 -39.61 3.03
C ARG A 64 -25.45 -40.59 3.66
N ILE A 65 -25.71 -41.02 4.88
CA ILE A 65 -24.92 -42.05 5.57
C ILE A 65 -25.50 -43.43 5.23
N SER A 66 -24.70 -44.29 4.62
CA SER A 66 -25.07 -45.68 4.34
C SER A 66 -24.27 -46.60 5.25
N ARG A 67 -24.95 -47.27 6.19
CA ARG A 67 -24.31 -48.26 7.08
C ARG A 67 -24.18 -49.59 6.34
N ILE A 68 -22.96 -50.10 6.19
CA ILE A 68 -22.72 -51.48 5.79
C ILE A 68 -22.29 -52.23 7.05
N THR A 69 -23.17 -53.07 7.58
CA THR A 69 -22.81 -53.98 8.67
C THR A 69 -22.35 -55.28 8.03
N LYS A 70 -21.04 -55.55 8.02
CA LYS A 70 -20.54 -56.91 7.78
C LYS A 70 -20.55 -57.63 9.12
N HIS A 71 -21.36 -58.67 9.24
CA HIS A 71 -21.27 -59.63 10.33
C HIS A 71 -20.25 -60.69 9.92
N ASP A 72 -19.11 -60.73 10.60
CA ASP A 72 -18.20 -61.87 10.48
C ASP A 72 -18.72 -62.95 11.43
N SER A 73 -19.19 -64.06 10.87
CA SER A 73 -19.79 -65.15 11.66
C SER A 73 -18.75 -65.97 12.44
N GLU A 74 -17.46 -65.73 12.21
CA GLU A 74 -16.36 -66.50 12.81
C GLU A 74 -15.81 -65.89 14.11
N ASP A 75 -16.17 -64.64 14.44
CA ASP A 75 -15.68 -63.95 15.66
C ASP A 75 -16.41 -64.40 16.96
N TYR A 76 -17.30 -65.39 16.87
CA TYR A 76 -17.90 -66.01 18.05
C TYR A 76 -16.95 -67.07 18.61
N THR A 77 -16.12 -66.70 19.58
CA THR A 77 -15.37 -67.69 20.36
C THR A 77 -16.34 -68.52 21.21
N GLN A 78 -16.79 -69.66 20.69
CA GLN A 78 -17.37 -70.72 21.51
C GLN A 78 -16.24 -71.46 22.21
N GLU A 79 -16.14 -71.33 23.54
CA GLU A 79 -15.35 -72.26 24.33
C GLU A 79 -15.91 -73.68 24.14
N ASN A 80 -15.10 -74.52 23.50
CA ASN A 80 -15.39 -75.92 23.22
C ASN A 80 -15.47 -76.75 24.52
N ARG A 81 -16.68 -77.12 24.95
CA ARG A 81 -16.92 -78.39 25.66
C ARG A 81 -18.21 -79.02 25.14
N PHE A 82 -18.10 -80.30 24.78
CA PHE A 82 -19.12 -81.20 24.23
C PHE A 82 -19.25 -81.23 22.69
N LYS A 83 -18.58 -82.24 22.12
CA LYS A 83 -18.90 -82.84 20.82
C LYS A 83 -20.29 -83.49 20.91
N GLN A 84 -21.19 -83.10 20.01
CA GLN A 84 -22.01 -83.97 19.14
C GLN A 84 -23.27 -83.22 18.68
N GLY A 85 -23.60 -83.37 17.40
CA GLY A 85 -24.94 -83.08 16.89
C GLY A 85 -24.96 -81.97 15.84
N ARG A 86 -25.12 -82.38 14.58
CA ARG A 86 -25.31 -81.52 13.41
C ARG A 86 -26.53 -80.61 13.60
N GLY A 87 -26.35 -79.33 13.27
CA GLY A 87 -27.46 -78.37 13.13
C GLY A 87 -26.96 -76.94 13.27
N GLY A 88 -26.60 -76.31 12.16
CA GLY A 88 -26.37 -74.87 12.11
C GLY A 88 -27.67 -74.14 12.45
N GLY A 89 -27.75 -73.61 13.66
CA GLY A 89 -28.84 -72.77 14.13
C GLY A 89 -28.27 -71.44 14.59
N GLY A 90 -28.40 -70.42 13.73
CA GLY A 90 -28.14 -69.03 14.08
C GLY A 90 -29.05 -68.57 15.23
N ILE A 91 -28.64 -67.49 15.89
CA ILE A 91 -29.11 -67.02 17.20
C ILE A 91 -30.55 -66.45 17.21
N ASP A 92 -31.41 -66.82 16.26
CA ASP A 92 -32.74 -66.24 16.10
C ASP A 92 -33.89 -67.10 16.67
N THR A 93 -33.62 -68.30 17.20
CA THR A 93 -34.68 -69.24 17.63
C THR A 93 -34.91 -69.37 19.14
N HIS A 94 -34.33 -68.53 19.99
CA HIS A 94 -34.59 -68.57 21.45
C HIS A 94 -35.14 -67.29 22.08
N LEU A 95 -35.64 -66.34 21.28
CA LEU A 95 -36.31 -65.13 21.78
C LEU A 95 -37.80 -65.02 21.39
N SER A 96 -38.41 -66.08 20.86
CA SER A 96 -39.87 -66.16 20.66
C SER A 96 -40.50 -67.01 21.77
N GLY A 97 -41.54 -66.47 22.41
CA GLY A 97 -41.97 -66.90 23.73
C GLY A 97 -42.68 -68.25 23.81
N SER A 98 -42.71 -68.78 25.03
CA SER A 98 -43.74 -69.73 25.45
C SER A 98 -44.20 -69.34 26.85
N LYS A 99 -45.49 -69.00 26.94
CA LYS A 99 -46.21 -68.85 28.21
C LYS A 99 -46.56 -70.25 28.72
N GLY A 100 -46.25 -70.52 29.98
CA GLY A 100 -46.89 -71.57 30.77
C GLY A 100 -45.99 -72.75 31.13
N GLY A 101 -45.98 -73.11 32.42
CA GLY A 101 -45.45 -74.39 32.90
C GLY A 101 -44.40 -74.24 34.00
N SER A 102 -44.86 -74.41 35.24
CA SER A 102 -44.06 -74.59 36.46
C SER A 102 -43.05 -75.73 36.34
N GLY A 103 -41.81 -75.51 36.78
CA GLY A 103 -40.81 -76.56 36.96
C GLY A 103 -39.52 -76.00 37.54
N GLU A 104 -39.33 -76.16 38.84
CA GLU A 104 -38.07 -75.88 39.54
C GLU A 104 -36.96 -76.85 39.12
N ALA A 105 -35.72 -76.45 39.45
CA ALA A 105 -34.47 -77.19 39.44
C ALA A 105 -33.76 -77.35 38.07
N TYR A 106 -32.70 -76.56 37.84
CA TYR A 106 -31.35 -76.93 38.29
C TYR A 106 -30.42 -75.71 38.28
N ARG A 107 -29.71 -75.52 39.39
CA ARG A 107 -28.63 -74.54 39.58
C ARG A 107 -27.39 -75.00 38.80
N SER A 108 -27.01 -74.24 37.79
CA SER A 108 -25.61 -74.03 37.39
C SER A 108 -25.51 -72.61 36.82
N GLY A 109 -24.93 -71.72 37.61
CA GLY A 109 -24.94 -70.27 37.40
C GLY A 109 -23.90 -69.77 36.41
N GLU A 110 -23.80 -70.35 35.21
CA GLU A 110 -23.00 -69.77 34.14
C GLU A 110 -23.86 -68.83 33.28
N LYS A 111 -23.79 -67.53 33.59
CA LYS A 111 -24.24 -66.49 32.67
C LYS A 111 -23.29 -66.48 31.47
N LYS A 112 -23.72 -67.02 30.33
CA LYS A 112 -22.98 -66.88 29.07
C LYS A 112 -22.92 -65.39 28.70
N HIS A 113 -21.72 -64.82 28.77
CA HIS A 113 -21.43 -63.47 28.31
C HIS A 113 -21.09 -63.55 26.83
N HIS A 114 -21.97 -63.01 25.97
CA HIS A 114 -21.67 -62.83 24.55
C HIS A 114 -21.08 -61.43 24.37
N THR A 115 -19.78 -61.37 24.06
CA THR A 115 -19.12 -60.13 23.64
C THR A 115 -19.06 -60.14 22.12
N GLY A 116 -19.85 -59.27 21.47
CA GLY A 116 -19.75 -59.05 20.03
C GLY A 116 -18.85 -57.84 19.78
N VAL A 117 -17.78 -58.03 19.01
CA VAL A 117 -16.98 -56.93 18.46
C VAL A 117 -17.65 -56.48 17.17
N TYR A 118 -18.08 -55.23 17.10
CA TYR A 118 -18.69 -54.66 15.90
C TYR A 118 -17.77 -53.58 15.35
N THR A 119 -17.11 -53.86 14.24
CA THR A 119 -16.35 -52.85 13.48
C THR A 119 -17.25 -52.22 12.42
N SER A 120 -17.43 -50.91 12.47
CA SER A 120 -18.12 -50.13 11.43
C SER A 120 -17.16 -49.11 10.84
N SER A 121 -17.02 -49.08 9.51
CA SER A 121 -16.26 -48.09 8.78
C SER A 121 -17.17 -47.31 7.82
N LEU A 122 -16.89 -46.02 7.64
CA LEU A 122 -17.56 -45.17 6.65
C LEU A 122 -16.91 -45.42 5.28
N THR A 123 -17.68 -45.95 4.33
CA THR A 123 -17.13 -46.30 3.01
C THR A 123 -17.07 -45.12 2.04
N GLN A 124 -18.04 -44.20 2.12
CA GLN A 124 -18.12 -43.05 1.21
C GLN A 124 -19.02 -41.95 1.78
N ALA A 125 -18.62 -40.69 1.61
CA ALA A 125 -19.46 -39.51 1.80
C ALA A 125 -19.59 -38.79 0.45
N LEU A 126 -20.82 -38.44 0.04
CA LEU A 126 -21.12 -37.77 -1.23
C LEU A 126 -21.88 -36.47 -0.96
N GLY A 127 -21.29 -35.33 -1.35
CA GLY A 127 -21.95 -34.03 -1.34
C GLY A 127 -22.48 -33.67 -2.73
N LEU A 128 -23.77 -33.37 -2.85
CA LEU A 128 -24.38 -32.93 -4.10
C LEU A 128 -24.68 -31.42 -4.04
N ILE A 129 -23.90 -30.63 -4.76
CA ILE A 129 -24.13 -29.19 -4.92
C ILE A 129 -25.10 -29.01 -6.10
N LYS A 130 -26.31 -28.53 -5.83
CA LYS A 130 -27.37 -28.36 -6.85
C LYS A 130 -27.17 -27.13 -7.73
N GLU A 131 -26.31 -26.19 -7.33
CA GLU A 131 -25.99 -25.01 -8.14
C GLU A 131 -25.00 -25.35 -9.25
N ARG A 132 -25.26 -24.83 -10.46
CA ARG A 132 -24.26 -24.80 -11.54
C ARG A 132 -23.22 -23.72 -11.23
N LEU A 133 -22.32 -24.03 -10.31
CA LEU A 133 -21.15 -23.20 -10.02
C LEU A 133 -20.08 -23.41 -11.12
N ASN A 134 -20.34 -22.89 -12.31
CA ASN A 134 -19.34 -22.95 -13.38
C ASN A 134 -18.11 -22.07 -13.08
N PHE A 135 -18.23 -21.14 -12.11
CA PHE A 135 -17.17 -20.21 -11.73
C PHE A 135 -17.20 -19.92 -10.21
N PRO A 136 -16.62 -20.80 -9.36
CA PRO A 136 -16.49 -20.51 -7.93
C PRO A 136 -15.63 -19.26 -7.71
N TYR A 137 -15.93 -18.49 -6.65
CA TYR A 137 -15.24 -17.23 -6.31
C TYR A 137 -15.29 -16.18 -7.42
N THR A 138 -16.45 -16.02 -8.06
CA THR A 138 -16.73 -14.98 -9.06
C THR A 138 -17.94 -14.18 -8.59
N ALA A 139 -17.81 -12.85 -8.54
CA ALA A 139 -18.95 -11.96 -8.36
C ALA A 139 -19.62 -11.73 -9.72
N TYR A 140 -20.95 -11.75 -9.77
CA TYR A 140 -21.71 -11.46 -10.98
C TYR A 140 -22.59 -10.23 -10.76
N ALA A 141 -22.42 -9.22 -11.61
CA ALA A 141 -23.31 -8.07 -11.71
C ALA A 141 -24.28 -8.28 -12.87
N HIS A 142 -25.58 -8.24 -12.58
CA HIS A 142 -26.64 -8.32 -13.58
C HIS A 142 -27.30 -6.97 -13.76
N THR A 143 -27.43 -6.50 -15.00
CA THR A 143 -28.19 -5.28 -15.31
C THR A 143 -29.10 -5.55 -16.50
N THR A 144 -30.40 -5.31 -16.32
CA THR A 144 -31.43 -5.48 -17.35
C THR A 144 -31.77 -4.15 -17.98
N PHE A 145 -31.80 -4.09 -19.31
CA PHE A 145 -32.24 -2.92 -20.07
C PHE A 145 -33.39 -3.30 -20.99
N SER A 146 -34.29 -2.36 -21.25
CA SER A 146 -35.35 -2.55 -22.25
C SER A 146 -34.75 -2.49 -23.65
N SER A 147 -35.04 -3.50 -24.47
CA SER A 147 -34.65 -3.53 -25.89
C SER A 147 -35.31 -2.42 -26.73
N LYS A 148 -36.31 -1.72 -26.17
CA LYS A 148 -36.89 -0.52 -26.82
C LYS A 148 -36.00 0.70 -26.68
N THR A 149 -35.20 0.79 -25.61
CA THR A 149 -34.36 1.95 -25.31
C THR A 149 -32.99 1.84 -25.97
N PHE A 150 -32.44 0.63 -26.08
CA PHE A 150 -31.14 0.38 -26.71
C PHE A 150 -31.28 -0.64 -27.85
N GLN A 151 -30.96 -0.23 -29.09
CA GLN A 151 -30.95 -1.10 -30.26
C GLN A 151 -29.73 -2.05 -30.31
N GLN A 152 -28.65 -1.69 -29.61
CA GLN A 152 -27.46 -2.53 -29.42
C GLN A 152 -27.18 -2.72 -27.93
N ASN A 153 -26.47 -3.78 -27.57
CA ASN A 153 -26.08 -4.00 -26.17
C ASN A 153 -25.22 -2.82 -25.68
N PRO A 154 -25.58 -2.13 -24.59
CA PRO A 154 -24.80 -1.02 -24.07
C PRO A 154 -23.45 -1.50 -23.52
N THR A 155 -22.41 -0.71 -23.74
CA THR A 155 -21.11 -0.89 -23.09
C THR A 155 -21.22 -0.44 -21.63
N ARG A 156 -20.56 -1.15 -20.72
CA ARG A 156 -20.61 -0.87 -19.28
C ARG A 156 -19.19 -0.82 -18.71
N ALA A 157 -18.94 0.15 -17.86
CA ALA A 157 -17.74 0.22 -17.02
C ALA A 157 -18.16 0.05 -15.55
N TYR A 158 -17.31 -0.59 -14.76
CA TYR A 158 -17.53 -0.79 -13.34
C TYR A 158 -16.28 -0.38 -12.59
N GLU A 159 -16.44 0.48 -11.60
CA GLU A 159 -15.41 0.78 -10.61
C GLU A 159 -15.53 -0.26 -9.50
N CYS A 160 -14.49 -1.07 -9.31
CA CYS A 160 -14.49 -2.16 -8.35
C CYS A 160 -13.19 -2.13 -7.56
N LYS A 161 -13.30 -2.25 -6.23
CA LYS A 161 -12.13 -2.60 -5.42
C LYS A 161 -11.67 -4.00 -5.83
N GLY A 162 -10.37 -4.14 -6.06
CA GLY A 162 -9.71 -5.38 -6.45
C GLY A 162 -9.78 -6.49 -5.39
N MET A 163 -8.96 -7.52 -5.56
CA MET A 163 -8.88 -8.63 -4.62
C MET A 163 -8.32 -8.16 -3.27
N LYS A 164 -8.84 -8.74 -2.18
CA LYS A 164 -8.26 -8.57 -0.84
C LYS A 164 -7.04 -9.47 -0.69
N VAL A 165 -5.96 -8.95 -0.12
CA VAL A 165 -4.65 -9.60 0.01
C VAL A 165 -4.20 -9.68 1.46
N LYS A 166 -3.16 -10.48 1.74
CA LYS A 166 -2.51 -10.49 3.06
C LYS A 166 -1.73 -9.19 3.24
N VAL A 167 -1.86 -8.57 4.41
CA VAL A 167 -1.11 -7.35 4.77
C VAL A 167 -0.43 -7.48 6.14
N PRO A 168 0.69 -6.80 6.39
CA PRO A 168 1.44 -6.88 7.65
C PRO A 168 0.56 -6.62 8.86
N SER A 169 0.87 -7.28 9.98
CA SER A 169 0.14 -7.15 11.25
C SER A 169 0.10 -5.70 11.78
N ASN A 170 1.14 -4.91 11.52
CA ASN A 170 1.22 -3.52 11.96
C ASN A 170 0.76 -2.49 10.89
N TYR A 171 0.30 -2.95 9.72
CA TYR A 171 -0.09 -2.08 8.61
C TYR A 171 -1.58 -1.69 8.68
N ILE A 172 -1.84 -0.40 8.49
CA ILE A 172 -3.15 0.19 8.25
C ILE A 172 -3.14 0.68 6.81
N THR A 173 -3.99 0.05 6.01
CA THR A 173 -4.18 0.43 4.61
C THR A 173 -4.76 1.84 4.52
N ARG A 174 -4.52 2.53 3.41
CA ARG A 174 -5.02 3.89 3.19
C ARG A 174 -6.53 3.94 3.26
N GLU A 175 -7.15 2.89 2.73
CA GLU A 175 -8.59 2.70 2.63
C GLU A 175 -9.25 2.44 3.99
N GLU A 176 -8.47 1.99 4.99
CA GLU A 176 -8.92 1.88 6.38
C GLU A 176 -8.69 3.18 7.19
N ASN A 177 -7.89 4.13 6.68
CA ASN A 177 -7.51 5.36 7.39
C ASN A 177 -8.27 6.59 6.85
N ASP A 178 -7.63 7.39 5.98
CA ASP A 178 -8.13 8.66 5.44
C ASP A 178 -8.23 8.66 3.90
N GLY A 179 -7.98 7.51 3.26
CA GLY A 179 -7.96 7.35 1.80
C GLY A 179 -6.67 7.80 1.11
N ILE A 180 -5.72 8.42 1.83
CA ILE A 180 -4.49 9.01 1.26
C ILE A 180 -3.22 8.49 1.96
N ASN A 181 -3.25 8.27 3.26
CA ASN A 181 -2.10 7.90 4.08
C ASN A 181 -2.27 6.50 4.64
N ALA A 182 -1.26 5.66 4.41
CA ALA A 182 -1.12 4.41 5.14
C ALA A 182 -0.41 4.66 6.48
N ARG A 183 -0.63 3.80 7.48
CA ARG A 183 0.07 3.87 8.76
C ARG A 183 0.71 2.54 9.11
N TYR A 184 1.84 2.58 9.80
CA TYR A 184 2.62 1.41 10.19
C TYR A 184 2.70 1.22 11.71
N SER A 185 1.59 1.53 12.39
CA SER A 185 1.51 1.62 13.85
C SER A 185 0.44 0.72 14.49
N ARG A 186 -0.16 -0.21 13.75
CA ARG A 186 -1.28 -1.02 14.26
C ARG A 186 -0.85 -1.90 15.46
N TYR A 187 -1.62 -1.82 16.55
CA TYR A 187 -1.37 -2.53 17.80
C TYR A 187 -2.17 -3.84 17.93
N SER A 188 -3.45 -3.86 17.52
CA SER A 188 -4.36 -5.01 17.63
C SER A 188 -5.50 -4.94 16.60
N GLU A 189 -6.06 -6.10 16.26
CA GLU A 189 -7.29 -6.28 15.47
C GLU A 189 -8.55 -5.76 16.20
N THR A 190 -8.54 -5.75 17.54
CA THR A 190 -9.72 -5.52 18.40
C THR A 190 -9.78 -4.12 19.02
N LEU A 191 -8.72 -3.33 18.91
CA LEU A 191 -8.66 -1.98 19.49
C LEU A 191 -8.96 -0.92 18.42
N ASP A 192 -9.81 0.03 18.80
CA ASP A 192 -10.31 1.10 17.94
C ASP A 192 -9.18 2.05 17.51
N ALA A 193 -9.25 2.59 16.29
CA ALA A 193 -8.21 3.44 15.70
C ALA A 193 -7.85 4.66 16.57
N ALA A 194 -8.79 5.13 17.40
CA ALA A 194 -8.63 6.24 18.33
C ALA A 194 -7.80 5.91 19.59
N THR A 195 -7.56 4.63 19.91
CA THR A 195 -6.84 4.17 21.11
C THR A 195 -5.42 3.64 20.83
N MET A 196 -4.89 3.92 19.65
CA MET A 196 -3.59 3.46 19.18
C MET A 196 -2.42 4.26 19.79
N THR A 197 -2.01 3.92 21.00
CA THR A 197 -0.95 4.66 21.72
C THR A 197 0.47 4.15 21.50
N ALA A 198 0.70 3.03 20.79
CA ALA A 198 2.04 2.45 20.60
C ALA A 198 2.22 1.65 19.29
N PRO A 199 3.14 2.02 18.37
CA PRO A 199 3.50 1.23 17.20
C PRO A 199 4.21 -0.08 17.59
N ARG A 200 3.80 -1.23 17.03
CA ARG A 200 4.58 -2.47 17.13
C ARG A 200 5.55 -2.61 15.96
N LEU A 201 6.77 -3.01 16.29
CA LEU A 201 7.74 -3.55 15.33
C LEU A 201 7.10 -4.66 14.52
N TRP A 202 7.22 -4.60 13.19
CA TRP A 202 6.76 -5.71 12.38
C TRP A 202 7.70 -6.90 12.56
N ASN A 203 7.14 -8.04 12.91
CA ASN A 203 7.88 -9.27 13.16
C ASN A 203 7.76 -10.29 12.00
N GLY A 204 7.35 -9.83 10.82
CA GLY A 204 7.08 -10.69 9.65
C GLY A 204 5.67 -11.32 9.65
N ALA A 205 4.88 -11.15 10.71
CA ALA A 205 3.53 -11.72 10.79
C ALA A 205 2.50 -10.93 9.98
N PHE A 206 1.62 -11.61 9.26
CA PHE A 206 0.46 -10.99 8.61
C PHE A 206 -0.70 -10.82 9.58
N ARG A 207 -1.68 -9.98 9.22
CA ARG A 207 -2.93 -9.87 9.97
C ARG A 207 -3.67 -11.20 9.98
N LEU A 208 -4.28 -11.52 11.13
CA LEU A 208 -5.02 -12.75 11.36
C LEU A 208 -6.47 -12.40 11.70
N GLU A 209 -7.38 -13.31 11.38
CA GLU A 209 -8.79 -13.21 11.80
C GLU A 209 -8.90 -13.39 13.32
N ALA A 210 -10.12 -13.24 13.86
CA ALA A 210 -10.37 -13.37 15.30
C ALA A 210 -10.03 -14.75 15.89
N ASP A 211 -9.84 -15.77 15.04
CA ASP A 211 -9.40 -17.11 15.43
C ASP A 211 -7.90 -17.18 15.77
N GLY A 212 -7.11 -16.17 15.39
CA GLY A 212 -5.67 -16.11 15.62
C GLY A 212 -4.85 -17.07 14.75
N GLU A 213 -5.44 -17.69 13.73
CA GLU A 213 -4.77 -18.65 12.85
C GLU A 213 -4.96 -18.33 11.37
N THR A 214 -6.15 -17.87 10.97
CA THR A 214 -6.48 -17.63 9.57
C THR A 214 -5.96 -16.27 9.11
N PRO A 215 -5.21 -16.16 8.00
CA PRO A 215 -4.78 -14.86 7.47
C PRO A 215 -5.97 -14.00 7.04
N LYS A 216 -6.06 -12.82 7.63
CA LYS A 216 -7.06 -11.82 7.28
C LYS A 216 -6.68 -11.13 5.98
N ARG A 217 -7.59 -11.17 5.01
CA ARG A 217 -7.40 -10.51 3.70
C ARG A 217 -8.05 -9.14 3.69
N ILE A 218 -7.28 -8.12 3.33
CA ILE A 218 -7.70 -6.71 3.30
C ILE A 218 -7.38 -6.11 1.93
N TYR A 219 -8.20 -5.16 1.50
CA TYR A 219 -7.97 -4.45 0.24
C TYR A 219 -6.87 -3.41 0.44
N THR A 220 -5.93 -3.33 -0.51
CA THR A 220 -4.93 -2.26 -0.59
C THR A 220 -4.50 -2.11 -2.05
N ASP A 221 -4.21 -0.87 -2.45
CA ASP A 221 -3.59 -0.54 -3.74
C ASP A 221 -2.05 -0.42 -3.66
N ASN A 222 -1.44 -0.79 -2.52
CA ASN A 222 0.02 -0.81 -2.36
C ASN A 222 0.65 -1.91 -3.23
N PRO A 223 1.57 -1.57 -4.17
CA PRO A 223 2.17 -2.51 -5.09
C PRO A 223 2.87 -3.70 -4.43
N ALA A 224 3.55 -3.51 -3.29
CA ALA A 224 4.34 -4.56 -2.65
C ALA A 224 3.45 -5.71 -2.13
N TRP A 225 2.30 -5.40 -1.54
CA TRP A 225 1.38 -6.42 -1.01
C TRP A 225 0.57 -7.10 -2.11
N VAL A 226 0.24 -6.37 -3.18
CA VAL A 226 -0.38 -6.97 -4.37
C VAL A 226 0.63 -7.90 -5.09
N PHE A 227 1.91 -7.52 -5.16
CA PHE A 227 2.98 -8.38 -5.67
C PHE A 227 3.13 -9.66 -4.83
N TYR A 228 3.17 -9.53 -3.51
CA TYR A 228 3.26 -10.67 -2.59
C TYR A 228 2.10 -11.66 -2.78
N ASP A 229 0.88 -11.15 -2.97
CA ASP A 229 -0.29 -12.01 -3.24
C ASP A 229 -0.16 -12.74 -4.58
N ILE A 230 0.26 -12.07 -5.66
CA ILE A 230 0.51 -12.76 -6.95
C ILE A 230 1.58 -13.84 -6.81
N CYS A 231 2.61 -13.62 -5.99
CA CYS A 231 3.65 -14.64 -5.79
C CYS A 231 3.13 -15.85 -5.00
N THR A 232 2.28 -15.64 -4.00
CA THR A 232 1.89 -16.67 -3.02
C THR A 232 0.51 -17.31 -3.27
N ASN A 233 -0.27 -16.80 -4.22
CA ASN A 233 -1.63 -17.28 -4.44
C ASN A 233 -1.68 -18.46 -5.41
N ASP A 234 -2.16 -19.62 -4.95
CA ASP A 234 -2.25 -20.86 -5.73
C ASP A 234 -3.23 -20.78 -6.91
N ARG A 235 -4.22 -19.89 -6.85
CA ARG A 235 -5.35 -19.91 -7.81
C ARG A 235 -5.06 -19.16 -9.10
N TYR A 236 -4.48 -17.97 -8.99
CA TYR A 236 -4.22 -17.06 -10.13
C TYR A 236 -2.80 -16.52 -10.15
N GLY A 237 -2.00 -16.87 -9.14
CA GLY A 237 -0.62 -16.45 -8.98
C GLY A 237 0.35 -17.62 -9.16
N LEU A 238 1.48 -17.53 -8.47
CA LEU A 238 2.57 -18.49 -8.52
C LEU A 238 2.65 -19.38 -7.26
N GLY A 239 1.61 -19.46 -6.42
CA GLY A 239 1.67 -20.19 -5.15
C GLY A 239 2.00 -21.69 -5.28
N ASP A 240 1.65 -22.30 -6.43
CA ASP A 240 2.05 -23.69 -6.75
C ASP A 240 3.57 -23.85 -6.99
N TYR A 241 4.28 -22.76 -7.26
CA TYR A 241 5.71 -22.74 -7.62
C TYR A 241 6.59 -22.02 -6.61
N LEU A 242 6.04 -21.06 -5.87
CA LEU A 242 6.76 -20.26 -4.88
C LEU A 242 6.13 -20.45 -3.50
N LEU A 243 6.97 -20.82 -2.54
CA LEU A 243 6.59 -20.85 -1.14
C LEU A 243 6.72 -19.45 -0.53
N GLU A 244 6.01 -19.21 0.57
CA GLU A 244 6.17 -17.95 1.31
C GLU A 244 7.60 -17.75 1.86
N SER A 245 8.35 -18.83 2.05
CA SER A 245 9.76 -18.79 2.45
C SER A 245 10.69 -18.31 1.34
N ASP A 246 10.25 -18.44 0.08
CA ASP A 246 11.05 -18.12 -1.10
C ASP A 246 10.94 -16.63 -1.45
N ILE A 247 10.29 -15.82 -0.60
CA ILE A 247 10.09 -14.39 -0.82
C ILE A 247 10.63 -13.65 0.39
N ASP A 248 11.54 -12.71 0.17
CA ASP A 248 12.00 -11.82 1.23
C ASP A 248 10.92 -10.76 1.55
N LYS A 249 10.15 -11.06 2.61
CA LYS A 249 9.06 -10.21 3.09
C LYS A 249 9.56 -8.90 3.69
N PHE A 250 10.80 -8.84 4.19
CA PHE A 250 11.36 -7.62 4.79
C PHE A 250 11.79 -6.61 3.73
N SER A 251 12.44 -7.09 2.66
CA SER A 251 12.71 -6.25 1.48
C SER A 251 11.41 -5.72 0.87
N LEU A 252 10.38 -6.55 0.73
CA LEU A 252 9.06 -6.09 0.25
C LEU A 252 8.41 -5.07 1.19
N TYR A 253 8.59 -5.20 2.51
CA TYR A 253 8.06 -4.24 3.46
C TYR A 253 8.77 -2.87 3.34
N LYS A 254 10.08 -2.84 3.06
CA LYS A 254 10.78 -1.59 2.71
C LYS A 254 10.19 -0.96 1.44
N VAL A 255 9.96 -1.77 0.40
CA VAL A 255 9.30 -1.31 -0.84
C VAL A 255 7.89 -0.78 -0.55
N ALA A 256 7.11 -1.45 0.28
CA ALA A 256 5.76 -1.04 0.65
C ALA A 256 5.75 0.37 1.26
N LYS A 257 6.70 0.64 2.16
CA LYS A 257 6.86 1.95 2.80
C LYS A 257 7.19 3.05 1.80
N TYR A 258 8.16 2.79 0.93
CA TYR A 258 8.53 3.74 -0.11
C TYR A 258 7.38 4.04 -1.10
N CYS A 259 6.56 3.04 -1.42
CA CYS A 259 5.35 3.24 -2.21
C CYS A 259 4.33 4.13 -1.51
N ASP A 260 4.29 4.08 -0.18
CA ASP A 260 3.33 4.81 0.64
C ASP A 260 3.76 6.23 1.00
N GLU A 261 5.00 6.63 0.74
CA GLU A 261 5.43 8.02 0.93
C GLU A 261 4.62 8.98 0.07
N LEU A 262 4.23 10.12 0.64
CA LEU A 262 3.53 11.16 -0.08
C LEU A 262 4.50 11.96 -0.96
N VAL A 263 4.10 12.17 -2.20
CA VAL A 263 4.79 13.01 -3.18
C VAL A 263 3.79 13.97 -3.82
N PRO A 264 4.23 15.12 -4.34
CA PRO A 264 3.37 16.03 -5.09
C PRO A 264 2.62 15.31 -6.22
N ASP A 265 1.31 15.54 -6.31
CA ASP A 265 0.46 15.01 -7.38
C ASP A 265 0.55 15.83 -8.69
N GLY A 266 1.21 16.98 -8.64
CA GLY A 266 1.35 17.94 -9.72
C GLY A 266 0.19 18.94 -9.83
N LYS A 267 -0.92 18.73 -9.12
CA LYS A 267 -2.13 19.57 -9.07
C LYS A 267 -2.19 20.48 -7.83
N GLY A 268 -1.12 20.51 -7.05
CA GLY A 268 -1.02 21.26 -5.78
C GLY A 268 -1.37 20.44 -4.54
N GLY A 269 -1.67 19.16 -4.70
CA GLY A 269 -1.90 18.20 -3.62
C GLY A 269 -0.78 17.18 -3.48
N PHE A 270 -1.06 16.13 -2.69
CA PHE A 270 -0.15 15.02 -2.47
C PHE A 270 -0.84 13.70 -2.80
N GLU A 271 -0.07 12.77 -3.34
CA GLU A 271 -0.49 11.40 -3.56
C GLU A 271 0.61 10.43 -3.13
N PRO A 272 0.29 9.16 -2.90
CA PRO A 272 1.30 8.14 -2.67
C PRO A 272 2.22 7.98 -3.87
N ARG A 273 3.50 7.71 -3.60
CA ARG A 273 4.53 7.58 -4.63
C ARG A 273 4.14 6.58 -5.72
N PHE A 274 3.68 5.39 -5.31
CA PHE A 274 3.26 4.32 -6.22
C PHE A 274 1.98 3.64 -5.77
N ARG A 275 1.00 3.55 -6.67
CA ARG A 275 -0.20 2.73 -6.54
C ARG A 275 -0.28 1.72 -7.68
N SER A 276 -0.98 0.61 -7.45
CA SER A 276 -1.11 -0.48 -8.42
C SER A 276 -2.52 -1.04 -8.47
N ASN A 277 -3.26 -0.69 -9.54
CA ASN A 277 -4.59 -1.20 -9.84
C ASN A 277 -4.54 -2.07 -11.11
N ILE A 278 -4.31 -3.37 -10.92
CA ILE A 278 -4.02 -4.28 -12.03
C ILE A 278 -5.26 -5.10 -12.41
N TYR A 279 -5.48 -5.19 -13.72
CA TYR A 279 -6.51 -6.03 -14.31
C TYR A 279 -5.91 -7.01 -15.33
N LEU A 280 -5.81 -8.29 -14.95
CA LEU A 280 -5.28 -9.37 -15.80
C LEU A 280 -6.41 -10.08 -16.54
N THR A 281 -6.39 -10.03 -17.87
CA THR A 281 -7.44 -10.63 -18.74
C THR A 281 -6.96 -11.82 -19.56
N LYS A 282 -5.65 -11.98 -19.73
CA LYS A 282 -5.03 -12.98 -20.60
C LYS A 282 -3.96 -13.75 -19.84
N SER A 283 -3.85 -15.04 -20.14
CA SER A 283 -2.71 -15.85 -19.68
C SER A 283 -1.42 -15.29 -20.27
N THR A 284 -0.45 -15.01 -19.39
CA THR A 284 0.86 -14.45 -19.70
C THR A 284 1.90 -15.22 -18.89
N ASP A 285 3.13 -15.30 -19.39
CA ASP A 285 4.25 -15.88 -18.65
C ASP A 285 4.38 -15.20 -17.27
N ALA A 286 4.44 -16.02 -16.22
CA ALA A 286 4.43 -15.58 -14.84
C ALA A 286 5.66 -14.71 -14.52
N TYR A 287 6.84 -15.07 -15.04
CA TYR A 287 8.06 -14.28 -14.81
C TYR A 287 7.98 -12.90 -15.49
N LYS A 288 7.30 -12.83 -16.65
CA LYS A 288 7.02 -11.54 -17.29
C LYS A 288 6.10 -10.68 -16.43
N ILE A 289 5.04 -11.25 -15.86
CA ILE A 289 4.15 -10.51 -14.97
C ILE A 289 4.90 -9.99 -13.74
N LEU A 290 5.77 -10.80 -13.12
CA LEU A 290 6.59 -10.35 -12.00
C LEU A 290 7.51 -9.19 -12.38
N LYS A 291 8.16 -9.26 -13.55
CA LYS A 291 8.98 -8.16 -14.08
C LYS A 291 8.15 -6.90 -14.33
N ASP A 292 7.01 -7.02 -15.01
CA ASP A 292 6.11 -5.90 -15.26
C ASP A 292 5.62 -5.28 -13.93
N PHE A 293 5.39 -6.10 -12.91
CA PHE A 293 5.04 -5.65 -11.57
C PHE A 293 6.18 -4.87 -10.89
N ALA A 294 7.41 -5.38 -10.96
CA ALA A 294 8.57 -4.68 -10.41
C ALA A 294 8.77 -3.30 -11.04
N THR A 295 8.37 -3.10 -12.30
CA THR A 295 8.44 -1.77 -12.92
C THR A 295 7.53 -0.73 -12.26
N VAL A 296 6.46 -1.14 -11.56
CA VAL A 296 5.53 -0.22 -10.88
C VAL A 296 6.24 0.59 -9.79
N PHE A 297 7.05 -0.08 -8.98
CA PHE A 297 7.90 0.54 -7.95
C PHE A 297 9.35 0.74 -8.41
N ARG A 298 9.58 0.74 -9.73
CA ARG A 298 10.89 0.96 -10.37
C ARG A 298 11.99 0.03 -9.84
N GLY A 299 11.65 -1.22 -9.54
CA GLY A 299 12.56 -2.19 -8.95
C GLY A 299 13.13 -3.22 -9.91
N ILE A 300 14.14 -3.93 -9.42
CA ILE A 300 14.70 -5.14 -10.00
C ILE A 300 14.35 -6.35 -9.11
N LEU A 301 14.21 -7.50 -9.74
CA LEU A 301 14.00 -8.78 -9.09
C LEU A 301 15.21 -9.67 -9.37
N TYR A 302 15.81 -10.19 -8.31
CA TYR A 302 16.86 -11.21 -8.42
C TYR A 302 16.69 -12.28 -7.37
N TRP A 303 17.38 -13.40 -7.58
CA TRP A 303 17.38 -14.53 -6.66
C TRP A 303 18.65 -14.49 -5.83
N SER A 304 18.51 -14.48 -4.51
CA SER A 304 19.64 -14.51 -3.57
C SER A 304 19.25 -15.27 -2.31
N ASN A 305 20.19 -16.04 -1.74
CA ASN A 305 19.97 -16.82 -0.51
C ASN A 305 18.71 -17.71 -0.52
N SER A 306 18.37 -18.28 -1.68
CA SER A 306 17.14 -19.08 -1.91
C SER A 306 15.83 -18.29 -1.78
N GLN A 307 15.89 -16.97 -1.89
CA GLN A 307 14.74 -16.08 -1.84
C GLN A 307 14.71 -15.15 -3.06
N PHE A 308 13.51 -14.78 -3.48
CA PHE A 308 13.26 -13.63 -4.33
C PHE A 308 13.44 -12.36 -3.52
N VAL A 309 14.43 -11.56 -3.91
CA VAL A 309 14.72 -10.26 -3.33
C VAL A 309 14.29 -9.17 -4.32
N THR A 310 13.58 -8.18 -3.79
CA THR A 310 13.13 -7.01 -4.55
C THR A 310 13.93 -5.79 -4.13
N VAL A 311 14.59 -5.13 -5.06
CA VAL A 311 15.32 -3.89 -4.79
C VAL A 311 14.73 -2.77 -5.63
N MET A 312 14.32 -1.69 -5.00
CA MET A 312 13.78 -0.50 -5.67
C MET A 312 14.88 0.47 -6.10
N ASP A 313 14.62 1.24 -7.16
CA ASP A 313 15.44 2.40 -7.53
C ASP A 313 15.12 3.55 -6.57
N GLU A 314 15.95 3.72 -5.55
CA GLU A 314 15.90 4.79 -4.55
C GLU A 314 17.26 5.53 -4.50
N PRO A 315 17.31 6.76 -3.95
CA PRO A 315 18.58 7.35 -3.54
C PRO A 315 19.35 6.39 -2.65
N LYS A 316 20.67 6.32 -2.76
CA LYS A 316 21.54 5.50 -1.89
C LYS A 316 22.94 6.09 -1.85
N GLU A 317 23.63 5.84 -0.75
CA GLU A 317 25.05 6.17 -0.58
C GLU A 317 25.94 5.05 -1.10
N PRO A 318 27.12 5.39 -1.66
CA PRO A 318 28.09 4.41 -2.12
C PRO A 318 28.68 3.62 -0.94
N ILE A 319 28.71 2.29 -1.05
CA ILE A 319 29.23 1.40 0.00
C ILE A 319 30.66 0.91 -0.26
N PHE A 320 31.16 1.08 -1.49
CA PHE A 320 32.50 0.63 -1.87
C PHE A 320 33.07 1.47 -3.01
N THR A 321 34.40 1.52 -3.10
CA THR A 321 35.12 2.23 -4.16
C THR A 321 36.02 1.27 -4.93
N PHE A 322 35.88 1.26 -6.25
CA PHE A 322 36.73 0.53 -7.18
C PHE A 322 37.73 1.46 -7.86
N SER A 323 38.95 0.97 -7.98
CA SER A 323 40.02 1.60 -8.74
C SER A 323 40.86 0.54 -9.42
N ARG A 324 41.85 0.97 -10.20
CA ARG A 324 42.81 0.03 -10.82
C ARG A 324 43.56 -0.83 -9.79
N ALA A 325 43.57 -0.43 -8.51
CA ALA A 325 44.25 -1.15 -7.45
C ALA A 325 43.49 -2.38 -6.90
N ASN A 326 42.16 -2.47 -7.11
CA ASN A 326 41.31 -3.58 -6.65
C ASN A 326 40.48 -4.24 -7.76
N VAL A 327 40.71 -3.84 -9.01
CA VAL A 327 40.18 -4.48 -10.21
C VAL A 327 41.26 -5.35 -10.86
N ILE A 328 40.88 -6.54 -11.31
CA ILE A 328 41.78 -7.49 -11.96
C ILE A 328 42.32 -6.85 -13.25
N ASP A 329 43.64 -6.90 -13.44
CA ASP A 329 44.38 -6.22 -14.50
C ASP A 329 44.19 -4.68 -14.54
N GLY A 330 43.53 -4.10 -13.53
CA GLY A 330 43.08 -2.71 -13.53
C GLY A 330 42.22 -2.35 -14.74
N SER A 331 41.48 -3.31 -15.32
CA SER A 331 40.77 -3.10 -16.58
C SER A 331 39.30 -2.79 -16.35
N PHE A 332 38.88 -1.61 -16.78
CA PHE A 332 37.48 -1.21 -16.89
C PHE A 332 37.07 -1.19 -18.36
N GLU A 333 35.92 -1.77 -18.66
CA GLU A 333 35.33 -1.73 -19.99
C GLU A 333 34.13 -0.79 -19.97
N TYR A 334 34.27 0.37 -20.60
CA TYR A 334 33.20 1.36 -20.70
C TYR A 334 32.42 1.17 -22.01
N GLN A 335 31.09 1.16 -21.91
CA GLN A 335 30.18 1.12 -23.04
C GLN A 335 29.18 2.25 -22.90
N SER A 336 29.06 3.05 -23.94
CA SER A 336 28.06 4.12 -23.96
C SER A 336 26.78 3.70 -24.65
N THR A 337 25.64 4.17 -24.16
CA THR A 337 24.34 3.92 -24.77
C THR A 337 24.27 4.53 -26.16
N GLY A 338 23.70 3.76 -27.10
CA GLY A 338 23.58 4.17 -28.50
C GLY A 338 22.69 5.41 -28.68
N ASN A 339 22.95 6.20 -29.72
CA ASN A 339 22.21 7.45 -29.93
C ASN A 339 20.69 7.24 -30.15
N LYS A 340 20.27 6.02 -30.53
CA LYS A 340 18.85 5.62 -30.65
C LYS A 340 18.19 5.28 -29.32
N THR A 341 18.95 4.81 -28.32
CA THR A 341 18.42 4.46 -26.99
C THR A 341 18.31 5.68 -26.08
N ARG A 342 19.00 6.78 -26.41
CA ARG A 342 18.88 8.09 -25.73
C ARG A 342 17.63 8.83 -26.21
N THR A 343 16.47 8.40 -25.73
CA THR A 343 15.17 8.98 -26.09
C THR A 343 14.96 10.32 -25.42
N ASN A 344 14.34 11.26 -26.12
CA ASN A 344 14.03 12.61 -25.61
C ASN A 344 12.52 12.88 -25.53
N GLN A 345 11.70 11.88 -25.87
CA GLN A 345 10.26 11.90 -25.68
C GLN A 345 9.76 10.49 -25.31
N VAL A 346 8.99 10.38 -24.25
CA VAL A 346 8.37 9.14 -23.77
C VAL A 346 6.86 9.28 -23.81
N VAL A 347 6.20 8.35 -24.49
CA VAL A 347 4.73 8.25 -24.52
C VAL A 347 4.32 7.15 -23.55
N VAL A 348 3.75 7.55 -22.41
CA VAL A 348 3.31 6.64 -21.34
C VAL A 348 1.82 6.36 -21.47
N ASN A 349 1.48 5.10 -21.68
CA ASN A 349 0.10 4.65 -21.61
C ASN A 349 -0.29 4.36 -20.16
N TRP A 350 -1.39 4.96 -19.68
CA TRP A 350 -1.94 4.77 -18.33
C TRP A 350 -3.46 4.61 -18.39
N ASN A 351 -4.10 4.09 -17.33
CA ASN A 351 -5.54 3.90 -17.28
C ASN A 351 -6.21 5.15 -16.67
N ASN A 352 -6.89 5.96 -17.46
CA ASN A 352 -7.47 7.21 -16.98
C ASN A 352 -8.84 7.00 -16.31
N PRO A 353 -9.00 7.18 -14.97
CA PRO A 353 -10.28 7.04 -14.28
C PRO A 353 -11.36 8.01 -14.79
N GLU A 354 -10.99 9.21 -15.23
CA GLU A 354 -11.91 10.21 -15.79
C GLU A 354 -12.47 9.78 -17.15
N SER A 355 -11.73 8.95 -17.89
CA SER A 355 -12.13 8.42 -19.20
C SER A 355 -12.61 6.96 -19.10
N GLU A 356 -13.33 6.62 -18.02
CA GLU A 356 -13.85 5.28 -17.76
C GLU A 356 -12.75 4.19 -17.75
N TYR A 357 -11.57 4.52 -17.20
CA TYR A 357 -10.39 3.64 -17.15
C TYR A 357 -9.85 3.22 -18.53
N LYS A 358 -10.15 3.98 -19.59
CA LYS A 358 -9.55 3.76 -20.91
C LYS A 358 -8.05 4.09 -20.88
N ILE A 359 -7.30 3.36 -21.71
CA ILE A 359 -5.87 3.59 -21.85
C ILE A 359 -5.66 4.90 -22.63
N GLU A 360 -5.01 5.86 -21.99
CA GLU A 360 -4.69 7.16 -22.56
C GLU A 360 -3.17 7.34 -22.68
N PRO A 361 -2.65 7.81 -23.84
CA PRO A 361 -1.24 8.11 -24.01
C PRO A 361 -0.92 9.50 -23.45
N LEU A 362 0.02 9.57 -22.52
CA LEU A 362 0.58 10.81 -21.99
C LEU A 362 1.97 11.05 -22.57
N ILE A 363 2.23 12.27 -23.06
CA ILE A 363 3.52 12.60 -23.70
C ILE A 363 4.36 13.41 -22.72
N ILE A 364 5.54 12.89 -22.40
CA ILE A 364 6.56 13.56 -21.61
C ILE A 364 7.76 13.80 -22.51
N GLU A 365 8.23 15.04 -22.60
CA GLU A 365 9.31 15.43 -23.52
C GLU A 365 10.35 16.34 -22.86
N ASP A 366 11.60 16.16 -23.27
CA ASP A 366 12.69 17.08 -22.95
C ASP A 366 12.89 18.01 -24.15
N ARG A 367 12.26 19.18 -24.08
CA ARG A 367 12.27 20.17 -25.16
C ARG A 367 13.68 20.69 -25.45
N GLU A 368 14.49 20.87 -24.41
CA GLU A 368 15.87 21.35 -24.60
C GLU A 368 16.70 20.30 -25.33
N ASN A 369 16.59 19.03 -24.93
CA ASN A 369 17.29 17.94 -25.60
C ASN A 369 16.81 17.74 -27.04
N ILE A 370 15.51 17.90 -27.32
CA ILE A 370 14.97 17.87 -28.69
C ILE A 370 15.60 18.96 -29.56
N ILE A 371 15.70 20.20 -29.05
CA ILE A 371 16.34 21.30 -29.77
C ILE A 371 17.83 21.00 -30.01
N LYS A 372 18.55 20.54 -28.97
CA LYS A 372 19.99 20.20 -29.04
C LYS A 372 20.27 19.07 -30.03
N THR A 373 19.41 18.05 -30.08
CA THR A 373 19.58 16.87 -30.95
C THR A 373 19.00 17.05 -32.35
N GLY A 374 18.23 18.11 -32.59
CA GLY A 374 17.64 18.42 -33.90
C GLY A 374 16.54 17.45 -34.34
N GLY A 375 15.93 16.69 -33.41
CA GLY A 375 14.89 15.73 -33.75
C GLY A 375 14.28 15.00 -32.55
N ILE A 376 13.08 14.44 -32.76
CA ILE A 376 12.35 13.69 -31.72
C ILE A 376 12.74 12.21 -31.80
N LYS A 377 13.18 11.67 -30.66
CA LYS A 377 13.49 10.25 -30.43
C LYS A 377 12.48 9.68 -29.44
N ARG A 378 11.45 9.01 -29.97
CA ARG A 378 10.28 8.55 -29.22
C ARG A 378 10.47 7.15 -28.65
N GLU A 379 10.15 6.98 -27.37
CA GLU A 379 9.91 5.68 -26.72
C GLU A 379 8.44 5.55 -26.34
N LYS A 380 7.89 4.33 -26.41
CA LYS A 380 6.56 4.02 -25.85
C LYS A 380 6.75 3.18 -24.61
N ALA A 381 6.12 3.59 -23.52
CA ALA A 381 6.11 2.87 -22.26
C ALA A 381 4.68 2.65 -21.78
N VAL A 382 4.49 1.63 -20.94
CA VAL A 382 3.19 1.33 -20.32
C VAL A 382 3.38 1.43 -18.82
N ALA A 383 2.64 2.33 -18.18
CA ALA A 383 2.60 2.42 -16.73
C ALA A 383 1.66 1.31 -16.21
N PHE A 384 2.24 0.16 -15.89
CA PHE A 384 1.49 -1.03 -15.53
C PHE A 384 0.64 -0.78 -14.27
N GLY A 385 -0.67 -1.03 -14.36
CA GLY A 385 -1.60 -0.83 -13.24
C GLY A 385 -1.76 0.62 -12.77
N CYS A 386 -1.24 1.60 -13.50
CA CYS A 386 -1.27 3.01 -13.09
C CYS A 386 -2.63 3.65 -13.40
N THR A 387 -3.23 4.27 -12.39
CA THR A 387 -4.50 5.02 -12.47
C THR A 387 -4.38 6.48 -12.04
N SER A 388 -3.18 6.93 -11.67
CA SER A 388 -2.88 8.33 -11.41
C SER A 388 -2.12 8.95 -12.59
N GLU A 389 -2.54 10.14 -12.98
CA GLU A 389 -1.86 10.96 -13.97
C GLU A 389 -0.46 11.38 -13.47
N GLY A 390 -0.36 11.82 -12.20
CA GLY A 390 0.90 12.23 -11.58
C GLY A 390 1.91 11.09 -11.55
N GLN A 391 1.49 9.88 -11.14
CA GLN A 391 2.34 8.68 -11.18
C GLN A 391 2.80 8.34 -12.61
N ALA A 392 1.92 8.46 -13.62
CA ALA A 392 2.28 8.21 -15.01
C ALA A 392 3.33 9.22 -15.53
N ILE A 393 3.23 10.49 -15.16
CA ILE A 393 4.23 11.51 -15.51
C ILE A 393 5.56 11.22 -14.83
N ARG A 394 5.55 10.94 -13.52
CA ARG A 394 6.78 10.60 -12.79
C ARG A 394 7.46 9.37 -13.41
N TYR A 395 6.69 8.36 -13.82
CA TYR A 395 7.23 7.20 -14.55
C TYR A 395 7.85 7.60 -15.91
N GLY A 396 7.18 8.44 -16.69
CA GLY A 396 7.70 8.96 -17.96
C GLY A 396 8.96 9.81 -17.79
N ARG A 397 8.98 10.71 -16.80
CA ARG A 397 10.14 11.51 -16.41
C ARG A 397 11.30 10.64 -15.95
N TRP A 398 11.04 9.64 -15.12
CA TRP A 398 12.08 8.68 -14.68
C TRP A 398 12.72 7.96 -15.87
N LYS A 399 11.91 7.48 -16.83
CA LYS A 399 12.41 6.86 -18.08
C LYS A 399 13.23 7.83 -18.91
N LEU A 400 12.70 9.02 -19.14
CA LEU A 400 13.33 10.08 -19.94
C LEU A 400 14.67 10.52 -19.34
N TRP A 401 14.69 10.82 -18.05
CA TRP A 401 15.87 11.23 -17.31
C TRP A 401 16.95 10.14 -17.36
N THR A 402 16.55 8.88 -17.11
CA THR A 402 17.46 7.72 -17.22
C THR A 402 18.07 7.61 -18.61
N ALA A 403 17.26 7.72 -19.67
CA ALA A 403 17.73 7.58 -21.05
C ALA A 403 18.68 8.71 -21.50
N VAL A 404 18.50 9.92 -20.97
CA VAL A 404 19.32 11.09 -21.32
C VAL A 404 20.62 11.15 -20.53
N ASN A 405 20.57 10.85 -19.22
CA ASN A 405 21.67 11.10 -18.30
C ASN A 405 22.46 9.85 -17.90
N GLN A 406 21.85 8.66 -17.79
CA GLN A 406 22.56 7.42 -17.45
C GLN A 406 23.07 6.76 -18.73
N THR A 407 24.21 7.24 -19.24
CA THR A 407 24.67 6.89 -20.60
C THR A 407 25.89 6.00 -20.63
N GLU A 408 26.63 5.89 -19.53
CA GLU A 408 27.82 5.06 -19.40
C GLU A 408 27.49 3.79 -18.61
N LEU A 409 27.81 2.65 -19.21
CA LEU A 409 27.86 1.35 -18.55
C LEU A 409 29.32 0.97 -18.40
N VAL A 410 29.63 0.30 -17.29
CA VAL A 410 30.97 -0.19 -16.99
C VAL A 410 30.90 -1.65 -16.62
N SER A 411 31.81 -2.44 -17.18
CA SER A 411 32.02 -3.83 -16.81
C SER A 411 33.47 -4.07 -16.42
N PHE A 412 33.68 -4.80 -15.32
CA PHE A 412 35.02 -5.13 -14.84
C PHE A 412 35.01 -6.42 -14.02
N ARG A 413 36.20 -6.97 -13.77
CA ARG A 413 36.39 -8.17 -12.93
C ARG A 413 37.13 -7.81 -11.66
N THR A 414 36.72 -8.39 -10.54
CA THR A 414 37.33 -8.14 -9.23
C THR A 414 37.40 -9.44 -8.42
N GLY A 415 38.18 -9.43 -7.35
CA GLY A 415 38.35 -10.58 -6.47
C GLY A 415 37.23 -10.72 -5.43
N ILE A 416 37.46 -11.59 -4.44
CA ILE A 416 36.50 -11.89 -3.37
C ILE A 416 36.08 -10.70 -2.51
N ASN A 417 36.86 -9.61 -2.52
CA ASN A 417 36.55 -8.39 -1.76
C ASN A 417 35.23 -7.73 -2.19
N ALA A 418 34.68 -8.08 -3.35
CA ALA A 418 33.40 -7.58 -3.83
C ALA A 418 32.22 -8.55 -3.63
N ALA A 419 32.45 -9.73 -3.04
CA ALA A 419 31.45 -10.80 -2.95
C ALA A 419 30.24 -10.45 -2.09
N PHE A 420 30.33 -9.43 -1.23
CA PHE A 420 29.22 -8.96 -0.39
C PHE A 420 28.27 -7.99 -1.11
N LEU A 421 28.66 -7.47 -2.28
CA LEU A 421 27.86 -6.55 -3.07
C LEU A 421 26.66 -7.25 -3.69
N ASN A 422 25.56 -6.52 -3.89
CA ASN A 422 24.34 -7.03 -4.49
C ASN A 422 23.87 -6.11 -5.64
N PRO A 423 23.06 -6.64 -6.59
CA PRO A 423 22.37 -5.80 -7.55
C PRO A 423 21.55 -4.69 -6.87
N GLY A 424 21.74 -3.45 -7.33
CA GLY A 424 21.12 -2.24 -6.77
C GLY A 424 21.93 -1.55 -5.66
N ASP A 425 23.13 -2.04 -5.33
CA ASP A 425 24.10 -1.29 -4.52
C ASP A 425 24.81 -0.21 -5.34
N ILE A 426 25.20 0.87 -4.68
CA ILE A 426 25.94 1.99 -5.28
C ILE A 426 27.42 1.85 -4.95
N ILE A 427 28.27 2.05 -5.95
CA ILE A 427 29.71 1.97 -5.86
C ILE A 427 30.35 3.18 -6.52
N ASN A 428 31.48 3.62 -6.02
CA ASN A 428 32.33 4.61 -6.67
C ASN A 428 33.31 3.91 -7.60
N ILE A 429 33.59 4.50 -8.76
CA ILE A 429 34.66 4.04 -9.64
C ILE A 429 35.57 5.22 -9.93
N GLN A 430 36.86 5.00 -9.67
CA GLN A 430 37.93 5.91 -10.02
C GLN A 430 38.93 5.23 -10.96
N ASP A 431 38.94 5.63 -12.24
CA ASP A 431 39.88 5.11 -13.23
C ASP A 431 40.92 6.17 -13.63
N GLU A 432 42.14 5.96 -13.15
CA GLU A 432 43.31 6.77 -13.50
C GLU A 432 43.59 6.81 -15.01
N ALA A 433 43.23 5.77 -15.78
CA ALA A 433 43.56 5.69 -17.20
C ALA A 433 42.77 6.67 -18.09
N GLU A 434 41.57 7.08 -17.66
CA GLU A 434 40.69 7.97 -18.43
C GLU A 434 41.27 9.39 -18.52
N PHE A 435 41.71 9.95 -17.39
CA PHE A 435 42.20 11.33 -17.29
C PHE A 435 43.70 11.46 -17.01
N ARG A 436 44.42 10.34 -16.81
CA ARG A 436 45.85 10.29 -16.45
C ARG A 436 46.20 11.03 -15.17
N VAL A 437 45.29 11.01 -14.20
CA VAL A 437 45.49 11.57 -12.88
C VAL A 437 45.40 10.44 -11.85
N PRO A 438 46.46 10.19 -11.05
CA PRO A 438 46.53 9.07 -10.12
C PRO A 438 45.76 9.31 -8.82
N PHE A 439 44.52 9.77 -8.89
CA PHE A 439 43.66 10.09 -7.74
C PHE A 439 42.98 8.85 -7.11
N SER A 440 43.64 7.70 -7.16
CA SER A 440 43.23 6.51 -6.39
C SER A 440 44.40 5.57 -6.15
N GLY A 441 44.26 4.70 -5.16
CA GLY A 441 45.30 3.73 -4.83
C GLY A 441 45.01 2.96 -3.55
N ARG A 442 46.09 2.63 -2.84
CA ARG A 442 46.05 1.95 -1.53
C ARG A 442 46.68 2.79 -0.43
N VAL A 443 46.10 2.72 0.76
CA VAL A 443 46.66 3.36 1.95
C VAL A 443 47.93 2.62 2.36
N SER A 444 49.00 3.37 2.63
CA SER A 444 50.25 2.82 3.15
C SER A 444 50.28 2.86 4.68
N SER A 445 49.87 3.97 5.28
CA SER A 445 49.80 4.14 6.74
C SER A 445 48.87 5.30 7.11
N TYR A 446 48.43 5.33 8.36
CA TYR A 446 47.55 6.36 8.90
C TYR A 446 48.02 6.81 10.29
N ASN A 447 47.81 8.09 10.60
CA ASN A 447 48.09 8.67 11.91
C ASN A 447 46.84 9.39 12.42
N SER A 448 46.22 8.86 13.49
CA SER A 448 45.03 9.45 14.12
C SER A 448 45.34 10.62 15.07
N SER A 449 46.56 10.71 15.62
CA SER A 449 46.94 11.78 16.56
C SER A 449 47.17 13.12 15.86
N ALA A 450 47.65 13.07 14.63
CA ALA A 450 47.71 14.19 13.69
C ALA A 450 47.08 13.70 12.38
N PRO A 451 45.75 13.84 12.20
CA PRO A 451 44.97 13.21 11.13
C PRO A 451 45.66 13.35 9.78
N SER A 452 46.29 12.27 9.33
CA SER A 452 47.03 12.23 8.08
C SER A 452 47.09 10.81 7.53
N VAL A 453 46.96 10.69 6.21
CA VAL A 453 47.00 9.43 5.46
C VAL A 453 48.23 9.43 4.58
N THR A 454 49.10 8.44 4.73
CA THR A 454 50.18 8.18 3.78
C THR A 454 49.67 7.22 2.72
N ILE A 455 49.72 7.63 1.45
CA ILE A 455 49.24 6.85 0.31
C ILE A 455 50.39 6.11 -0.39
N ASP A 456 50.05 5.23 -1.34
CA ASP A 456 50.99 4.33 -2.05
C ASP A 456 51.86 5.01 -3.11
N ARG A 457 51.68 6.31 -3.35
CA ARG A 457 52.28 7.06 -4.46
C ARG A 457 52.41 8.55 -4.17
N GLU A 458 53.08 9.27 -5.05
CA GLU A 458 53.13 10.74 -5.06
C GLU A 458 52.02 11.29 -5.96
N ILE A 459 51.22 12.22 -5.44
CA ILE A 459 50.15 12.91 -6.17
C ILE A 459 50.21 14.44 -6.01
N SER A 460 51.10 14.95 -5.17
CA SER A 460 51.24 16.37 -4.82
C SER A 460 51.30 17.29 -6.04
N SER A 461 51.99 16.86 -7.10
CA SER A 461 52.11 17.60 -8.37
C SER A 461 50.82 17.67 -9.21
N HIS A 462 49.81 16.87 -8.88
CA HIS A 462 48.52 16.83 -9.57
C HIS A 462 47.47 17.74 -8.93
N PHE A 463 47.70 18.20 -7.69
CA PHE A 463 46.87 19.26 -7.14
C PHE A 463 47.23 20.56 -7.86
N ILE A 464 46.21 21.21 -8.45
CA ILE A 464 46.38 22.51 -9.07
C ILE A 464 46.58 23.53 -7.93
N GLY A 465 47.84 23.85 -7.66
CA GLY A 465 48.22 25.00 -6.83
C GLY A 465 48.00 26.31 -7.59
N ASP A 466 47.63 27.35 -6.85
CA ASP A 466 47.46 28.76 -7.26
C ASP A 466 48.37 29.18 -8.44
N PHE A 467 47.85 29.10 -9.68
CA PHE A 467 48.49 29.67 -10.86
C PHE A 467 48.17 31.17 -10.94
N GLY A 468 48.74 31.97 -10.04
CA GLY A 468 48.84 33.42 -10.25
C GLY A 468 48.08 34.34 -9.29
N GLY A 469 47.88 33.96 -8.04
CA GLY A 469 47.43 34.85 -6.97
C GLY A 469 45.91 34.99 -6.85
N GLU A 470 45.14 34.01 -7.33
CA GLU A 470 43.72 33.87 -7.03
C GLU A 470 43.53 32.56 -6.25
N SER A 471 42.95 32.66 -5.05
CA SER A 471 42.75 31.55 -4.10
C SER A 471 42.27 30.27 -4.79
N ALA A 472 42.82 29.13 -4.35
CA ALA A 472 42.56 27.79 -4.91
C ALA A 472 41.11 27.64 -5.38
N ALA A 473 40.92 27.41 -6.69
CA ALA A 473 39.60 27.28 -7.30
C ALA A 473 38.94 25.91 -7.03
N TYR A 474 39.67 24.99 -6.38
CA TYR A 474 39.29 23.60 -6.19
C TYR A 474 39.39 23.20 -4.72
N GLU A 475 38.42 22.42 -4.27
CA GLU A 475 38.45 21.69 -3.00
C GLU A 475 38.68 20.21 -3.31
N TYR A 476 39.55 19.55 -2.54
CA TYR A 476 39.85 18.15 -2.70
C TYR A 476 39.41 17.36 -1.47
N THR A 477 38.75 16.23 -1.71
CA THR A 477 38.22 15.35 -0.67
C THR A 477 38.79 13.96 -0.86
N LEU A 478 39.41 13.43 0.20
CA LEU A 478 39.90 12.07 0.27
C LEU A 478 38.75 11.14 0.70
N SER A 479 38.46 10.16 -0.14
CA SER A 479 37.53 9.08 0.12
C SER A 479 38.29 7.82 0.48
N VAL A 480 37.95 7.15 1.59
CA VAL A 480 38.57 5.88 2.01
C VAL A 480 37.49 4.84 2.29
N VAL A 481 37.71 3.63 1.81
CA VAL A 481 36.86 2.46 2.09
C VAL A 481 37.27 1.85 3.42
N LEU A 482 36.35 1.79 4.37
CA LEU A 482 36.61 1.32 5.72
C LEU A 482 35.68 0.14 6.10
N PRO A 483 36.19 -0.90 6.76
CA PRO A 483 35.37 -2.00 7.25
C PRO A 483 34.59 -1.52 8.49
N LYS A 484 33.32 -1.19 8.29
CA LYS A 484 32.43 -0.71 9.35
C LYS A 484 31.00 -1.11 9.05
N ARG A 485 30.38 -1.77 10.02
CA ARG A 485 28.94 -2.00 10.05
C ARG A 485 28.27 -0.76 10.64
N THR A 486 27.45 -0.08 9.85
CA THR A 486 26.74 1.14 10.28
C THR A 486 25.39 1.29 9.56
N ILE A 487 24.62 2.30 9.95
CA ILE A 487 23.39 2.70 9.28
C ILE A 487 23.52 4.18 8.94
N VAL A 488 23.14 4.55 7.73
CA VAL A 488 23.16 5.94 7.27
C VAL A 488 21.77 6.41 6.90
N LEU A 489 21.52 7.71 7.08
CA LEU A 489 20.29 8.33 6.64
C LEU A 489 20.26 8.38 5.11
N ASN A 490 19.18 7.89 4.52
CA ASN A 490 19.01 7.78 3.08
C ASN A 490 17.90 8.69 2.52
N GLN A 491 17.63 9.79 3.21
CA GLN A 491 16.76 10.88 2.78
C GLN A 491 17.47 12.21 3.01
N GLU A 492 16.95 13.29 2.42
CA GLU A 492 17.59 14.61 2.46
C GLU A 492 17.88 15.08 3.89
N SER A 493 16.89 15.00 4.77
CA SER A 493 17.07 15.20 6.19
C SER A 493 16.00 14.49 7.02
N ALA A 494 16.29 14.27 8.31
CA ALA A 494 15.36 13.75 9.31
C ALA A 494 15.72 14.28 10.69
N THR A 495 14.73 14.64 11.50
CA THR A 495 14.94 14.96 12.91
C THR A 495 14.66 13.73 13.75
N LEU A 496 15.70 13.16 14.36
CA LEU A 496 15.61 11.90 15.10
C LEU A 496 15.79 12.11 16.61
N ASP A 497 15.01 11.38 17.38
CA ASP A 497 15.23 11.25 18.82
C ASP A 497 16.51 10.43 19.09
N VAL A 498 17.44 11.01 19.85
CA VAL A 498 18.71 10.38 20.23
C VAL A 498 18.69 9.94 21.70
N SER A 499 19.50 8.93 22.04
CA SER A 499 19.53 8.39 23.40
C SER A 499 20.08 9.40 24.41
N GLY A 500 19.21 9.97 25.23
CA GLY A 500 19.60 10.84 26.35
C GLY A 500 19.98 12.28 25.96
N GLY A 501 19.53 12.75 24.79
CA GLY A 501 19.76 14.13 24.32
C GLY A 501 18.54 14.72 23.62
N ASP A 502 18.70 15.97 23.16
CA ASP A 502 17.68 16.65 22.35
C ASP A 502 17.62 16.06 20.92
N PRO A 503 16.45 16.11 20.26
CA PRO A 503 16.33 15.64 18.88
C PRO A 503 17.35 16.30 17.96
N THR A 504 17.98 15.50 17.11
CA THR A 504 19.09 15.93 16.25
C THR A 504 18.69 15.82 14.79
N ILE A 505 19.10 16.80 13.98
CA ILE A 505 18.91 16.79 12.53
C ILE A 505 20.05 15.99 11.91
N PHE A 506 19.69 14.96 11.15
CA PHE A 506 20.59 14.18 10.30
C PHE A 506 20.30 14.55 8.84
N ASN A 507 21.35 14.64 8.04
CA ASN A 507 21.28 14.80 6.59
C ASN A 507 21.62 13.47 5.90
N ARG A 508 21.34 13.39 4.60
CA ARG A 508 21.72 12.22 3.80
C ARG A 508 23.20 11.86 3.99
N GLY A 509 23.47 10.58 4.24
CA GLY A 509 24.82 10.05 4.46
C GLY A 509 25.29 10.14 5.91
N ASP A 510 24.62 10.92 6.78
CA ASP A 510 24.97 10.97 8.19
C ASP A 510 24.69 9.61 8.87
N GLU A 511 25.59 9.20 9.74
CA GLU A 511 25.48 7.95 10.48
C GLU A 511 24.39 8.05 11.56
N VAL A 512 23.48 7.08 11.56
CA VAL A 512 22.38 7.00 12.52
C VAL A 512 22.59 5.82 13.45
N THR A 513 22.95 6.10 14.71
CA THR A 513 23.13 5.06 15.73
C THR A 513 21.84 4.76 16.49
N TYR A 514 21.04 5.80 16.75
CA TYR A 514 19.82 5.73 17.54
C TYR A 514 18.66 6.30 16.74
N ALA A 515 17.49 5.67 16.86
CA ALA A 515 16.23 6.28 16.43
C ALA A 515 15.09 5.76 17.30
N LYS A 516 13.96 6.46 17.23
CA LYS A 516 12.73 6.01 17.88
C LYS A 516 12.14 4.84 17.10
N VAL A 517 11.84 3.77 17.82
CA VAL A 517 11.23 2.55 17.30
C VAL A 517 10.11 2.16 18.25
N GLY A 518 8.85 2.32 17.82
CA GLY A 518 7.72 2.26 18.73
C GLY A 518 7.74 3.44 19.72
N ASP A 519 7.73 3.14 21.02
CA ASP A 519 7.71 4.16 22.08
C ASP A 519 9.09 4.41 22.71
N SER A 520 10.14 3.76 22.21
CA SER A 520 11.48 3.81 22.80
C SER A 520 12.52 4.20 21.77
N VAL A 521 13.49 5.01 22.20
CA VAL A 521 14.72 5.22 21.44
C VAL A 521 15.59 3.99 21.64
N VAL A 522 15.96 3.34 20.54
CA VAL A 522 16.76 2.11 20.55
C VAL A 522 18.05 2.32 19.78
N THR A 523 19.10 1.59 20.15
CA THR A 523 20.24 1.39 19.26
C THR A 523 19.76 0.55 18.07
N LEU A 524 20.02 1.04 16.86
CA LEU A 524 19.49 0.41 15.65
C LEU A 524 20.26 -0.85 15.24
N ILE A 525 21.53 -0.96 15.63
CA ILE A 525 22.35 -2.14 15.36
C ILE A 525 22.39 -3.00 16.61
N ASP A 526 21.81 -4.19 16.52
CA ASP A 526 22.04 -5.27 17.47
C ASP A 526 23.18 -6.16 16.94
N THR A 527 24.24 -6.30 17.72
CA THR A 527 25.44 -7.07 17.34
C THR A 527 25.22 -8.58 17.38
N SER A 528 24.16 -9.05 18.04
CA SER A 528 23.82 -10.46 18.21
C SER A 528 22.64 -10.94 17.35
N ASP A 529 21.77 -10.02 16.92
CA ASP A 529 20.54 -10.33 16.18
C ASP A 529 20.38 -9.42 14.95
N GLU A 530 20.73 -9.94 13.76
CA GLU A 530 20.57 -9.23 12.49
C GLU A 530 19.10 -9.02 12.12
N ASP A 531 18.22 -9.96 12.48
CA ASP A 531 16.78 -9.82 12.23
C ASP A 531 16.19 -8.70 13.09
N LEU A 532 16.64 -8.55 14.34
CA LEU A 532 16.28 -7.39 15.16
C LEU A 532 16.77 -6.08 14.55
N THR A 533 18.03 -6.04 14.09
CA THR A 533 18.59 -4.88 13.37
C THR A 533 17.70 -4.48 12.19
N ASN A 534 17.39 -5.43 11.31
CA ASN A 534 16.56 -5.18 10.13
C ASN A 534 15.16 -4.68 10.52
N ARG A 535 14.54 -5.27 11.56
CA ARG A 535 13.22 -4.81 12.06
C ARG A 535 13.29 -3.40 12.64
N GLN A 536 14.34 -3.05 13.37
CA GLN A 536 14.53 -1.72 13.95
C GLN A 536 14.70 -0.66 12.86
N ILE A 537 15.58 -0.91 11.88
CA ILE A 537 15.81 -0.03 10.72
C ILE A 537 14.52 0.23 9.98
N ILE A 538 13.81 -0.84 9.66
CA ILE A 538 12.57 -0.79 8.90
C ILE A 538 11.47 -0.02 9.65
N SER A 539 11.46 -0.02 10.99
CA SER A 539 10.42 0.59 11.81
C SER A 539 10.82 1.91 12.46
N ALA A 540 12.01 2.44 12.16
CA ALA A 540 12.46 3.71 12.68
C ALA A 540 11.55 4.86 12.22
N VAL A 541 11.23 5.75 13.17
CA VAL A 541 10.45 6.97 12.94
C VAL A 541 11.22 8.20 13.39
N ASP A 542 10.88 9.34 12.80
CA ASP A 542 11.34 10.65 13.19
C ASP A 542 10.54 11.19 14.40
N THR A 543 10.83 12.42 14.82
CA THR A 543 10.11 13.08 15.92
C THR A 543 8.62 13.29 15.64
N SER A 544 8.21 13.39 14.37
CA SER A 544 6.83 13.56 13.94
C SER A 544 6.06 12.23 13.93
N GLY A 545 6.77 11.12 14.08
CA GLY A 545 6.21 9.77 13.94
C GLY A 545 6.17 9.28 12.49
N ASP A 546 6.78 10.03 11.57
CA ASP A 546 6.93 9.67 10.17
C ASP A 546 8.11 8.70 10.02
N LEU A 547 8.02 7.81 9.05
CA LEU A 547 9.04 6.79 8.84
C LEU A 547 10.31 7.39 8.23
N VAL A 548 11.45 6.83 8.62
CA VAL A 548 12.76 7.29 8.16
C VAL A 548 13.33 6.30 7.16
N ASN A 549 13.78 6.77 5.99
CA ASN A 549 14.51 5.93 5.05
C ASN A 549 15.97 5.76 5.51
N LEU A 550 16.31 4.56 5.95
CA LEU A 550 17.63 4.19 6.44
C LEU A 550 18.27 3.14 5.51
N GLN A 551 19.57 3.30 5.27
CA GLN A 551 20.38 2.34 4.53
C GLN A 551 21.28 1.58 5.50
N TYR A 552 21.14 0.24 5.49
CA TYR A 552 21.98 -0.63 6.30
C TYR A 552 23.28 -0.95 5.56
N ILE A 553 24.41 -0.52 6.11
CA ILE A 553 25.75 -0.82 5.60
C ILE A 553 26.34 -1.96 6.42
N LYS A 554 26.51 -3.13 5.79
CA LYS A 554 26.88 -4.37 6.50
C LYS A 554 28.38 -4.53 6.70
N GLU A 555 29.16 -4.28 5.66
CA GLU A 555 30.58 -4.63 5.59
C GLU A 555 31.48 -3.40 5.54
N THR A 556 31.28 -2.54 4.53
CA THR A 556 32.16 -1.39 4.27
C THR A 556 31.39 -0.11 4.07
N ILE A 557 31.95 0.99 4.57
CA ILE A 557 31.50 2.35 4.29
C ILE A 557 32.57 3.11 3.51
N VAL A 558 32.13 4.08 2.71
CA VAL A 558 33.02 5.08 2.10
C VAL A 558 32.95 6.36 2.94
N GLU A 559 34.03 6.71 3.60
CA GLU A 559 34.12 7.97 4.36
C GLU A 559 34.92 9.03 3.60
N GLU A 560 34.41 10.26 3.59
CA GLU A 560 35.02 11.40 2.92
C GLU A 560 35.63 12.40 3.93
N ARG A 561 36.83 12.92 3.65
CA ARG A 561 37.51 13.95 4.44
C ARG A 561 38.17 15.00 3.56
N VAL A 562 37.97 16.27 3.88
CA VAL A 562 38.62 17.38 3.16
C VAL A 562 40.14 17.31 3.36
N ILE A 563 40.89 17.50 2.27
CA ILE A 563 42.35 17.44 2.21
C ILE A 563 42.94 18.84 2.45
N GLU A 564 43.97 18.93 3.28
CA GLU A 564 44.80 20.14 3.42
C GLU A 564 45.99 20.09 2.45
N HIS A 565 45.74 20.34 1.16
CA HIS A 565 46.70 20.04 0.08
C HIS A 565 48.00 20.87 0.14
N ASP A 566 47.99 22.03 0.80
CA ASP A 566 49.17 22.90 0.93
C ASP A 566 50.23 22.34 1.90
N SER A 567 49.89 21.32 2.69
CA SER A 567 50.75 20.74 3.72
C SER A 567 51.16 19.30 3.44
N ILE A 568 51.02 18.84 2.19
CA ILE A 568 51.42 17.49 1.79
C ILE A 568 52.93 17.35 1.87
N THR A 569 53.39 16.26 2.48
CA THR A 569 54.81 15.92 2.59
C THR A 569 55.10 14.62 1.86
N THR A 570 56.20 14.59 1.13
CA THR A 570 56.61 13.41 0.35
C THR A 570 57.85 12.78 1.00
N SER A 571 57.79 11.47 1.25
CA SER A 571 58.92 10.68 1.73
C SER A 571 58.90 9.30 1.08
N ASP A 572 60.07 8.83 0.63
CA ASP A 572 60.24 7.50 0.00
C ASP A 572 59.24 7.19 -1.14
N GLY A 573 58.92 8.17 -1.98
CA GLY A 573 58.00 7.95 -3.11
C GLY A 573 56.51 7.94 -2.73
N LYS A 574 56.17 8.40 -1.51
CA LYS A 574 54.81 8.38 -0.96
C LYS A 574 54.44 9.72 -0.36
N ASP A 575 53.25 10.18 -0.68
CA ASP A 575 52.70 11.39 -0.08
C ASP A 575 51.96 11.08 1.22
N THR A 576 52.20 11.92 2.23
CA THR A 576 51.43 11.99 3.46
C THR A 576 50.54 13.22 3.40
N ILE A 577 49.24 12.97 3.40
CA ILE A 577 48.18 13.94 3.16
C ILE A 577 47.50 14.27 4.49
N PRO A 578 47.61 15.49 5.01
CA PRO A 578 46.85 15.93 6.18
C PRO A 578 45.36 16.08 5.82
N ILE A 579 44.50 15.71 6.77
CA ILE A 579 43.04 15.73 6.60
C ILE A 579 42.37 16.50 7.74
N ALA A 580 41.21 17.10 7.46
CA ALA A 580 40.52 17.99 8.40
C ALA A 580 40.07 17.30 9.71
N SER A 581 39.80 16.00 9.68
CA SER A 581 39.40 15.22 10.86
C SER A 581 39.71 13.74 10.70
N ALA A 582 39.80 13.02 11.83
CA ALA A 582 40.03 11.57 11.82
C ALA A 582 38.84 10.79 11.21
N PHE A 583 39.14 9.63 10.64
CA PHE A 583 38.13 8.64 10.26
C PHE A 583 37.50 8.00 11.49
N THR A 584 36.28 7.45 11.35
CA THR A 584 35.64 6.77 12.49
C THR A 584 36.30 5.42 12.80
N VAL A 585 36.91 4.79 11.80
CA VAL A 585 37.76 3.61 11.89
C VAL A 585 39.10 3.96 11.28
N ASP A 586 40.19 3.70 12.00
CA ASP A 586 41.55 3.98 11.52
C ASP A 586 41.84 3.19 10.23
N PRO A 587 42.13 3.85 9.09
CA PRO A 587 42.57 3.18 7.88
C PRO A 587 43.80 2.31 8.10
N THR A 588 43.80 1.15 7.47
CA THR A 588 44.86 0.16 7.53
C THR A 588 45.65 0.08 6.22
N ASN A 589 46.81 -0.58 6.26
CA ASN A 589 47.60 -0.78 5.05
C ASN A 589 46.83 -1.64 4.04
N GLY A 590 46.64 -1.12 2.85
CA GLY A 590 45.93 -1.79 1.76
C GLY A 590 44.51 -1.30 1.54
N ASP A 591 43.93 -0.50 2.44
CA ASP A 591 42.60 0.07 2.25
C ASP A 591 42.56 0.96 1.00
N ILE A 592 41.42 0.99 0.33
CA ILE A 592 41.27 1.68 -0.95
C ILE A 592 40.96 3.15 -0.69
N TRP A 593 41.67 4.03 -1.38
CA TRP A 593 41.40 5.45 -1.38
C TRP A 593 41.15 5.97 -2.79
N ALA A 594 40.36 7.04 -2.88
CA ALA A 594 40.14 7.84 -4.07
C ALA A 594 40.02 9.33 -3.70
N ILE A 595 40.25 10.22 -4.65
CA ILE A 595 40.11 11.66 -4.45
C ILE A 595 39.00 12.19 -5.34
N LYS A 596 38.17 13.05 -4.75
CA LYS A 596 37.19 13.90 -5.41
C LYS A 596 37.73 15.32 -5.47
N GLU A 597 37.65 15.92 -6.64
CA GLU A 597 38.04 17.30 -6.91
C GLU A 597 36.77 18.08 -7.27
N VAL A 598 36.49 19.15 -6.54
CA VAL A 598 35.27 19.96 -6.70
C VAL A 598 35.67 21.40 -6.97
N VAL A 599 35.02 22.03 -7.95
CA VAL A 599 35.21 23.48 -8.20
C VAL A 599 34.46 24.27 -7.12
N ILE A 600 35.15 25.12 -6.36
CA ILE A 600 34.56 25.85 -5.22
C ILE A 600 33.43 26.79 -5.66
N ALA A 601 33.54 27.41 -6.83
CA ALA A 601 32.57 28.39 -7.31
C ALA A 601 31.18 27.79 -7.58
N ASP A 602 31.12 26.58 -8.12
CA ASP A 602 29.87 25.93 -8.57
C ASP A 602 29.50 24.70 -7.73
N ASN A 603 30.40 24.25 -6.83
CA ASN A 603 30.30 23.00 -6.07
C ASN A 603 30.05 21.76 -6.96
N VAL A 604 30.63 21.75 -8.17
CA VAL A 604 30.49 20.67 -9.15
C VAL A 604 31.77 19.83 -9.16
N PRO A 605 31.67 18.50 -8.97
CA PRO A 605 32.82 17.60 -9.13
C PRO A 605 33.38 17.66 -10.56
N THR A 606 34.69 17.68 -10.69
CA THR A 606 35.36 17.63 -12.00
C THR A 606 35.28 16.23 -12.60
N GLN A 607 35.59 16.11 -13.90
CA GLN A 607 35.61 14.82 -14.58
C GLN A 607 36.66 13.85 -14.02
N VAL A 608 37.67 14.36 -13.31
CA VAL A 608 38.73 13.57 -12.69
C VAL A 608 38.28 12.91 -11.39
N SER A 609 37.17 13.36 -10.80
CA SER A 609 36.60 12.73 -9.61
C SER A 609 36.04 11.35 -9.91
N TYR A 610 35.96 10.50 -8.87
CA TYR A 610 35.21 9.25 -8.99
C TYR A 610 33.75 9.53 -9.32
N LYS A 611 33.17 8.64 -10.13
CA LYS A 611 31.75 8.65 -10.48
C LYS A 611 31.03 7.54 -9.72
N GLU A 612 29.77 7.78 -9.41
CA GLU A 612 28.88 6.79 -8.79
C GLU A 612 28.24 5.90 -9.85
N TYR A 613 28.19 4.61 -9.58
CA TYR A 613 27.58 3.60 -10.42
C TYR A 613 26.67 2.69 -9.59
N LYS A 614 25.52 2.34 -10.14
CA LYS A 614 24.61 1.33 -9.59
C LYS A 614 24.88 -0.02 -10.24
N ILE A 615 25.07 -1.04 -9.43
CA ILE A 615 25.26 -2.41 -9.90
C ILE A 615 23.96 -2.93 -10.51
N LEU A 616 24.04 -3.41 -11.75
CA LEU A 616 22.93 -4.05 -12.46
C LEU A 616 22.96 -5.57 -12.29
N ASP A 617 24.15 -6.16 -12.34
CA ASP A 617 24.36 -7.60 -12.29
C ASP A 617 25.73 -7.94 -11.71
N ILE A 618 25.80 -9.08 -11.04
CA ILE A 618 27.03 -9.67 -10.52
C ILE A 618 27.02 -11.15 -10.87
N ALA A 619 28.08 -11.62 -11.50
CA ALA A 619 28.26 -13.03 -11.84
C ALA A 619 29.63 -13.54 -11.40
N GLU A 620 29.67 -14.77 -10.86
CA GLU A 620 30.92 -15.46 -10.60
C GLU A 620 31.49 -15.96 -11.93
N SER A 621 32.62 -15.38 -12.34
CA SER A 621 33.28 -15.68 -13.62
C SER A 621 34.25 -16.87 -13.51
N ASP A 622 34.95 -16.96 -12.37
CA ASP A 622 35.90 -18.00 -12.01
C ASP A 622 35.93 -18.13 -10.49
N LYS A 623 36.59 -19.18 -9.97
CA LYS A 623 36.71 -19.39 -8.52
C LYS A 623 37.37 -18.17 -7.86
N THR A 624 36.62 -17.45 -7.01
CA THR A 624 37.02 -16.19 -6.32
C THR A 624 37.08 -14.92 -7.19
N GLU A 625 36.54 -14.97 -8.41
CA GLU A 625 36.51 -13.83 -9.33
C GLU A 625 35.09 -13.49 -9.78
N TYR A 626 34.71 -12.24 -9.57
CA TYR A 626 33.38 -11.73 -9.84
C TYR A 626 33.42 -10.71 -10.98
N SER A 627 32.56 -10.88 -11.97
CA SER A 627 32.29 -9.87 -13.00
C SER A 627 31.12 -9.00 -12.54
N ILE A 628 31.32 -7.69 -12.56
CA ILE A 628 30.32 -6.69 -12.18
C ILE A 628 29.96 -5.88 -13.42
N GLY A 629 28.66 -5.74 -13.68
CA GLY A 629 28.12 -4.79 -14.64
C GLY A 629 27.35 -3.68 -13.92
N ALA A 630 27.70 -2.43 -14.16
CA ALA A 630 27.10 -1.28 -13.49
C ALA A 630 26.78 -0.14 -14.48
N VAL A 631 25.91 0.78 -14.07
CA VAL A 631 25.47 1.96 -14.84
C VAL A 631 25.58 3.22 -13.99
N GLU A 632 25.88 4.35 -14.60
CA GLU A 632 25.95 5.64 -13.89
C GLU A 632 24.74 5.90 -12.99
N HIS A 633 25.01 6.41 -11.78
CA HIS A 633 24.02 6.72 -10.77
C HIS A 633 24.08 8.19 -10.37
N TYR A 634 22.92 8.77 -10.06
CA TYR A 634 22.80 10.15 -9.62
C TYR A 634 21.66 10.28 -8.63
N ASN A 635 21.96 10.71 -7.41
CA ASN A 635 20.93 10.91 -6.38
C ASN A 635 19.98 12.09 -6.72
N THR A 636 20.44 13.10 -7.47
CA THR A 636 19.61 14.24 -7.93
C THR A 636 18.46 13.85 -8.85
N LYS A 637 18.55 12.66 -9.48
CA LYS A 637 17.48 12.07 -10.30
C LYS A 637 16.15 12.05 -9.56
N PHE A 638 16.15 11.58 -8.31
CA PHE A 638 14.91 11.30 -7.59
C PHE A 638 14.16 12.59 -7.23
N ASP A 639 14.89 13.63 -6.85
CA ASP A 639 14.30 14.95 -6.59
C ASP A 639 13.72 15.57 -7.88
N SER A 640 14.44 15.51 -9.00
CA SER A 640 13.94 16.02 -10.29
C SER A 640 12.69 15.29 -10.80
N VAL A 641 12.57 14.00 -10.49
CA VAL A 641 11.42 13.19 -10.92
C VAL A 641 10.22 13.42 -10.00
N ASP A 642 10.42 13.47 -8.68
CA ASP A 642 9.34 13.41 -7.71
C ASP A 642 8.95 14.79 -7.12
N LYS A 643 9.88 15.77 -6.97
CA LYS A 643 9.60 17.09 -6.36
C LYS A 643 9.27 18.18 -7.37
N GLU A 644 9.90 18.18 -8.55
CA GLU A 644 9.73 19.25 -9.56
C GLU A 644 8.50 19.03 -10.47
N LEU A 645 7.47 18.36 -9.97
CA LEU A 645 6.25 18.06 -10.72
C LEU A 645 5.27 19.22 -10.61
N VAL A 646 5.10 19.96 -11.71
CA VAL A 646 4.00 20.91 -11.89
C VAL A 646 3.24 20.47 -13.12
N LEU A 647 1.98 20.06 -12.95
CA LEU A 647 1.06 19.97 -14.08
C LEU A 647 0.76 21.39 -14.50
N SER A 648 0.82 21.67 -15.81
CA SER A 648 0.43 22.97 -16.35
C SER A 648 -0.88 23.43 -15.72
N ASP A 649 -0.94 24.69 -15.26
CA ASP A 649 -2.19 25.32 -14.83
C ASP A 649 -3.29 24.94 -15.83
N PRO A 650 -4.44 24.42 -15.36
CA PRO A 650 -5.51 24.07 -16.26
C PRO A 650 -5.84 25.29 -17.12
N ASP A 651 -5.87 25.09 -18.43
CA ASP A 651 -6.21 26.14 -19.41
C ASP A 651 -7.46 26.88 -18.90
N PRO A 652 -7.37 28.19 -18.58
CA PRO A 652 -8.45 28.93 -17.91
C PRO A 652 -9.73 28.98 -18.74
N LEU A 653 -9.70 28.51 -19.99
CA LEU A 653 -10.88 28.37 -20.86
C LEU A 653 -11.80 27.20 -20.48
N TYR A 654 -11.33 26.20 -19.73
CA TYR A 654 -12.14 25.03 -19.34
C TYR A 654 -11.93 24.67 -17.88
N TYR A 655 -12.76 25.24 -17.01
CA TYR A 655 -12.86 24.79 -15.62
C TYR A 655 -13.48 23.38 -15.59
N ARG A 656 -12.78 22.40 -15.01
CA ARG A 656 -13.30 21.02 -14.86
C ARG A 656 -14.16 20.94 -13.60
N GLU A 657 -15.47 20.92 -13.77
CA GLU A 657 -16.41 20.57 -12.69
C GLU A 657 -16.57 19.05 -12.61
N ASP A 658 -16.57 18.48 -11.40
CA ASP A 658 -16.80 17.05 -11.20
C ASP A 658 -18.20 16.65 -11.72
N THR A 659 -18.22 15.86 -12.78
CA THR A 659 -19.45 15.38 -13.44
C THR A 659 -20.30 14.43 -12.58
N LYS A 660 -19.75 13.89 -11.48
CA LYS A 660 -20.45 12.96 -10.59
C LYS A 660 -21.28 13.64 -9.50
N ILE A 661 -21.02 14.91 -9.21
CA ILE A 661 -21.71 15.65 -8.14
C ILE A 661 -22.82 16.49 -8.77
N ASP A 662 -24.05 16.34 -8.29
CA ASP A 662 -25.17 17.19 -8.69
C ASP A 662 -24.99 18.61 -8.12
N VAL A 663 -25.38 19.62 -8.89
CA VAL A 663 -25.26 21.01 -8.44
C VAL A 663 -26.26 21.22 -7.29
N PRO A 664 -25.82 21.61 -6.08
CA PRO A 664 -26.69 21.69 -4.92
C PRO A 664 -27.68 22.85 -5.02
N ASN A 665 -28.89 22.66 -4.47
CA ASN A 665 -29.90 23.70 -4.38
C ASN A 665 -29.55 24.78 -3.34
N PRO A 666 -29.98 26.03 -3.55
CA PRO A 666 -29.94 27.06 -2.50
C PRO A 666 -30.75 26.63 -1.27
N LEU A 667 -30.32 27.02 -0.09
CA LEU A 667 -31.01 26.70 1.16
C LEU A 667 -32.03 27.78 1.54
N ASN A 668 -33.02 27.43 2.36
CA ASN A 668 -33.93 28.36 3.03
C ASN A 668 -34.56 29.44 2.11
N VAL A 669 -34.99 29.06 0.90
CA VAL A 669 -35.75 29.95 0.01
C VAL A 669 -37.03 30.39 0.74
N ARG A 670 -37.16 31.69 0.97
CA ARG A 670 -38.20 32.32 1.79
C ARG A 670 -38.70 33.60 1.16
N VAL A 671 -39.91 34.00 1.53
CA VAL A 671 -40.51 35.28 1.12
C VAL A 671 -40.82 36.09 2.36
N LEU A 672 -40.28 37.30 2.44
CA LEU A 672 -40.55 38.29 3.47
C LEU A 672 -41.57 39.31 2.94
N ARG A 673 -42.56 39.68 3.76
CA ARG A 673 -43.53 40.73 3.43
C ARG A 673 -43.15 42.05 4.09
N ARG A 674 -43.27 43.16 3.37
CA ARG A 674 -43.05 44.52 3.89
C ARG A 674 -44.19 45.45 3.45
N PRO A 675 -45.41 45.21 3.93
CA PRO A 675 -46.59 45.89 3.40
C PRO A 675 -46.53 47.40 3.63
N ASN A 676 -46.72 48.18 2.56
CA ASN A 676 -46.80 49.64 2.62
C ASN A 676 -48.26 50.11 2.69
N PRO A 677 -48.68 50.79 3.77
CA PRO A 677 -50.06 51.23 3.93
C PRO A 677 -50.48 52.37 2.99
N ASN A 678 -49.54 52.96 2.23
CA ASN A 678 -49.77 54.15 1.41
C ASN A 678 -49.89 53.86 -0.10
N GLU A 679 -49.55 52.66 -0.57
CA GLU A 679 -49.61 52.26 -1.98
C GLU A 679 -50.38 50.94 -2.13
N PRO A 680 -51.20 50.77 -3.20
CA PRO A 680 -51.90 49.51 -3.45
C PRO A 680 -50.97 48.42 -4.03
N GLY A 681 -51.10 47.18 -3.53
CA GLY A 681 -50.35 45.99 -3.94
C GLY A 681 -49.28 45.57 -2.92
N GLU A 682 -49.06 44.27 -2.75
CA GLU A 682 -48.11 43.74 -1.74
C GLU A 682 -46.65 43.91 -2.16
N GLU A 683 -45.79 44.30 -1.20
CA GLU A 683 -44.33 44.29 -1.35
C GLU A 683 -43.69 43.07 -0.70
N LEU A 684 -42.98 42.31 -1.53
CA LEU A 684 -42.36 41.05 -1.16
C LEU A 684 -40.85 41.13 -1.37
N THR A 685 -40.08 40.45 -0.53
CA THR A 685 -38.67 40.18 -0.76
C THR A 685 -38.48 38.68 -0.78
N LEU A 686 -38.12 38.13 -1.94
CA LEU A 686 -37.66 36.74 -2.06
C LEU A 686 -36.21 36.70 -1.57
N GLU A 687 -35.89 35.81 -0.65
CA GLU A 687 -34.55 35.66 -0.07
C GLU A 687 -34.18 34.18 -0.03
N TRP A 688 -32.90 33.86 -0.19
CA TRP A 688 -32.38 32.51 -0.10
C TRP A 688 -30.97 32.53 0.50
N ASP A 689 -30.58 31.43 1.11
CA ASP A 689 -29.23 31.24 1.61
C ASP A 689 -28.35 30.58 0.53
N PRO A 690 -27.01 30.78 0.55
CA PRO A 690 -26.13 30.22 -0.46
C PRO A 690 -26.21 28.70 -0.56
N ALA A 691 -25.97 28.17 -1.76
CA ALA A 691 -25.91 26.72 -1.98
C ALA A 691 -24.72 26.10 -1.20
N PRO A 692 -24.90 24.97 -0.50
CA PRO A 692 -23.86 24.35 0.32
C PRO A 692 -22.85 23.59 -0.55
N LEU A 693 -21.66 23.28 -0.01
CA LEU A 693 -20.64 22.47 -0.69
C LEU A 693 -21.10 21.04 -1.10
N SER A 694 -22.11 20.46 -0.44
CA SER A 694 -22.66 19.15 -0.80
C SER A 694 -24.14 19.03 -0.45
N GLU A 695 -24.90 18.22 -1.20
CA GLU A 695 -26.32 17.94 -0.95
C GLU A 695 -26.58 17.16 0.35
N VAL A 696 -25.54 16.56 0.95
CA VAL A 696 -25.69 15.73 2.16
C VAL A 696 -25.68 16.62 3.40
N ALA A 697 -26.87 17.09 3.77
CA ALA A 697 -27.12 17.66 5.09
C ALA A 697 -27.19 16.52 6.13
N THR A 698 -26.04 16.10 6.66
CA THR A 698 -25.99 15.31 7.90
C THR A 698 -25.46 16.19 9.03
N ASP A 699 -26.38 16.48 9.95
CA ASP A 699 -26.22 16.89 11.35
C ASP A 699 -25.23 18.02 11.69
N GLU A 700 -25.84 19.17 12.02
CA GLU A 700 -25.47 20.15 13.05
C GLU A 700 -23.96 20.48 13.24
N ALA A 701 -23.62 21.70 12.82
CA ALA A 701 -22.59 22.60 13.38
C ALA A 701 -21.29 22.90 12.59
N GLN A 702 -21.16 22.58 11.30
CA GLN A 702 -19.97 23.04 10.54
C GLN A 702 -20.15 23.45 9.06
N ASN A 703 -21.35 23.35 8.48
CA ASN A 703 -21.61 23.76 7.07
C ASN A 703 -22.34 25.10 6.91
N ALA A 704 -22.49 25.90 7.97
CA ALA A 704 -23.33 27.09 7.94
C ALA A 704 -22.80 28.26 7.08
N PHE A 705 -21.60 28.20 6.51
CA PHE A 705 -21.04 29.32 5.72
C PHE A 705 -20.09 28.92 4.58
N THR A 706 -19.97 27.64 4.24
CA THR A 706 -19.13 27.21 3.11
C THR A 706 -19.96 27.10 1.84
N GLU A 707 -19.91 28.19 1.07
CA GLU A 707 -20.54 28.33 -0.24
C GLU A 707 -19.99 27.32 -1.25
N TYR A 708 -20.87 26.78 -2.10
CA TYR A 708 -20.51 25.88 -3.20
C TYR A 708 -19.34 26.44 -4.03
N GLU A 709 -18.25 25.68 -4.10
CA GLU A 709 -16.96 26.13 -4.65
C GLU A 709 -17.01 26.54 -6.13
N HIS A 710 -17.98 25.97 -6.87
CA HIS A 710 -18.18 26.24 -8.29
C HIS A 710 -19.39 27.12 -8.56
N LEU A 711 -19.97 27.76 -7.53
CA LEU A 711 -21.07 28.70 -7.73
C LEU A 711 -20.63 29.88 -8.62
N SER A 712 -21.42 30.11 -9.67
CA SER A 712 -21.26 31.25 -10.57
C SER A 712 -22.34 32.29 -10.32
N GLN A 713 -23.61 31.91 -10.45
CA GLN A 713 -24.78 32.80 -10.40
C GLN A 713 -26.03 32.02 -9.94
N TYR A 714 -27.12 32.74 -9.68
CA TYR A 714 -28.44 32.14 -9.43
C TYR A 714 -29.40 32.47 -10.58
N GLU A 715 -30.23 31.50 -10.97
CA GLU A 715 -31.37 31.73 -11.86
C GLU A 715 -32.65 31.77 -11.02
N VAL A 716 -33.31 32.92 -11.02
CA VAL A 716 -34.56 33.14 -10.28
C VAL A 716 -35.71 33.16 -11.27
N SER A 717 -36.66 32.25 -11.11
CA SER A 717 -37.90 32.21 -11.89
C SER A 717 -39.10 32.45 -10.99
N HIS A 718 -39.99 33.38 -11.35
CA HIS A 718 -41.11 33.77 -10.48
C HIS A 718 -42.35 34.21 -11.26
N THR A 719 -43.50 34.29 -10.58
CA THR A 719 -44.76 34.84 -11.14
C THR A 719 -45.22 36.13 -10.45
N PHE A 720 -44.37 36.78 -9.65
CA PHE A 720 -44.71 37.99 -8.89
C PHE A 720 -44.80 39.30 -9.71
N SER A 721 -44.53 39.28 -11.02
CA SER A 721 -44.53 40.52 -11.82
C SER A 721 -45.94 40.89 -12.29
N PRO A 722 -46.44 42.11 -12.03
CA PRO A 722 -47.75 42.56 -12.53
C PRO A 722 -47.81 42.64 -14.06
N GLU A 723 -46.65 42.79 -14.73
CA GLU A 723 -46.57 42.82 -16.20
C GLU A 723 -46.66 41.42 -16.84
N SER A 724 -46.51 40.35 -16.04
CA SER A 724 -46.39 38.97 -16.53
C SER A 724 -47.71 38.23 -16.67
N ALA A 725 -48.83 38.79 -16.19
CA ALA A 725 -50.17 38.17 -16.24
C ALA A 725 -50.20 36.69 -15.81
N GLY A 726 -49.42 36.35 -14.76
CA GLY A 726 -49.30 34.98 -14.23
C GLY A 726 -48.35 34.05 -14.99
N GLN A 727 -47.62 34.55 -16.00
CA GLN A 727 -46.54 33.79 -16.65
C GLN A 727 -45.24 33.83 -15.85
N GLU A 728 -44.48 32.74 -15.90
CA GLU A 728 -43.18 32.63 -15.21
C GLU A 728 -42.13 33.49 -15.94
N VAL A 729 -41.54 34.45 -15.21
CA VAL A 729 -40.46 35.31 -15.68
C VAL A 729 -39.17 34.86 -15.00
N THR A 730 -38.09 34.79 -15.77
CA THR A 730 -36.77 34.35 -15.29
C THR A 730 -35.73 35.44 -15.47
N PHE A 731 -34.92 35.68 -14.44
CA PHE A 731 -33.74 36.52 -14.51
C PHE A 731 -32.54 35.87 -13.80
N ILE A 732 -31.35 36.41 -14.06
CA ILE A 732 -30.11 35.94 -13.44
C ILE A 732 -29.72 36.93 -12.35
N ALA A 733 -29.52 36.42 -11.14
CA ALA A 733 -28.97 37.14 -10.01
C ALA A 733 -27.49 36.80 -9.82
N ASP A 734 -26.69 37.79 -9.48
CA ASP A 734 -25.26 37.58 -9.25
C ASP A 734 -25.01 36.74 -7.99
N ARG A 735 -23.82 36.13 -7.89
CA ARG A 735 -23.43 35.26 -6.75
C ARG A 735 -23.71 35.86 -5.37
N ASN A 736 -23.54 37.17 -5.24
CA ASN A 736 -23.68 37.89 -3.97
C ASN A 736 -25.11 38.43 -3.74
N GLU A 737 -25.99 38.32 -4.73
CA GLU A 737 -27.38 38.75 -4.64
C GLU A 737 -28.21 37.59 -4.08
N LEU A 738 -28.47 37.64 -2.77
CA LEU A 738 -29.23 36.61 -2.04
C LEU A 738 -30.68 37.01 -1.75
N SER A 739 -31.10 38.16 -2.27
CA SER A 739 -32.47 38.65 -2.11
C SER A 739 -32.90 39.50 -3.29
N TRP A 740 -34.19 39.48 -3.61
CA TRP A 740 -34.79 40.31 -4.64
C TRP A 740 -36.16 40.83 -4.18
N ALA A 741 -36.38 42.14 -4.31
CA ALA A 741 -37.62 42.79 -3.92
C ALA A 741 -38.58 42.93 -5.12
N PHE A 742 -39.85 42.67 -4.87
CA PHE A 742 -40.96 42.84 -5.80
C PHE A 742 -41.97 43.81 -5.19
N THR A 743 -42.57 44.66 -6.02
CA THR A 743 -43.61 45.60 -5.63
C THR A 743 -44.84 45.39 -6.50
N LYS A 744 -46.03 45.73 -5.96
CA LYS A 744 -47.32 45.61 -6.67
C LYS A 744 -47.63 44.17 -7.11
N VAL A 745 -47.39 43.20 -6.23
CA VAL A 745 -47.76 41.81 -6.48
C VAL A 745 -49.27 41.66 -6.34
N GLU A 746 -49.92 41.04 -7.34
CA GLU A 746 -51.38 40.80 -7.34
C GLU A 746 -51.78 39.70 -6.36
N ASP A 747 -53.05 39.67 -5.99
CA ASP A 747 -53.63 38.60 -5.17
C ASP A 747 -53.74 37.26 -5.92
N GLY A 748 -53.35 36.18 -5.25
CA GLY A 748 -53.52 34.81 -5.71
C GLY A 748 -52.30 33.91 -5.50
N MET A 749 -52.33 32.76 -6.18
CA MET A 749 -51.28 31.75 -6.10
C MET A 749 -50.10 32.10 -6.99
N HIS A 750 -48.93 32.30 -6.38
CA HIS A 750 -47.67 32.55 -7.05
C HIS A 750 -46.65 31.43 -6.81
N GLN A 751 -45.66 31.35 -7.70
CA GLN A 751 -44.54 30.43 -7.59
C GLN A 751 -43.22 31.21 -7.74
N ALA A 752 -42.20 30.75 -7.03
CA ALA A 752 -40.82 31.17 -7.18
C ALA A 752 -39.89 29.95 -7.19
N LYS A 753 -38.81 30.00 -7.96
CA LYS A 753 -37.76 28.98 -8.05
C LYS A 753 -36.43 29.70 -8.02
N VAL A 754 -35.49 29.20 -7.24
CA VAL A 754 -34.10 29.67 -7.25
C VAL A 754 -33.22 28.47 -7.58
N VAL A 755 -32.45 28.58 -8.66
CA VAL A 755 -31.61 27.51 -9.19
C VAL A 755 -30.16 27.95 -9.14
N THR A 756 -29.29 27.10 -8.63
CA THR A 756 -27.85 27.34 -8.61
C THR A 756 -27.26 27.11 -10.00
N ILE A 757 -26.52 28.08 -10.54
CA ILE A 757 -25.72 27.93 -11.76
C ILE A 757 -24.25 27.82 -11.38
N SER A 758 -23.65 26.72 -11.79
CA SER A 758 -22.22 26.45 -11.67
C SER A 758 -21.38 27.20 -12.74
N LYS A 759 -20.08 27.36 -12.55
CA LYS A 759 -19.16 28.02 -13.49
C LYS A 759 -19.09 27.33 -14.87
N GLY A 760 -19.39 26.04 -14.92
CA GLY A 760 -19.52 25.21 -16.12
C GLY A 760 -20.93 25.20 -16.72
N GLY A 761 -21.85 26.01 -16.19
CA GLY A 761 -23.20 26.19 -16.73
C GLY A 761 -24.20 25.08 -16.39
N ARG A 762 -23.82 24.12 -15.53
CA ARG A 762 -24.75 23.11 -14.98
C ARG A 762 -25.68 23.77 -13.95
N ARG A 763 -26.92 23.29 -13.90
CA ARG A 763 -28.01 23.83 -13.08
C ARG A 763 -28.43 22.82 -12.02
N SER A 764 -28.77 23.30 -10.82
CA SER A 764 -29.40 22.48 -9.78
C SER A 764 -30.84 22.09 -10.15
N ALA A 765 -31.43 21.14 -9.42
CA ALA A 765 -32.80 20.70 -9.68
C ALA A 765 -33.81 21.80 -9.28
N PRO A 766 -34.67 22.30 -10.19
CA PRO A 766 -35.59 23.38 -9.87
C PRO A 766 -36.66 22.91 -8.87
N GLU A 767 -36.66 23.50 -7.68
CA GLU A 767 -37.68 23.25 -6.66
C GLU A 767 -38.65 24.45 -6.56
N PRO A 768 -39.94 24.27 -6.91
CA PRO A 768 -40.92 25.35 -6.84
C PRO A 768 -41.34 25.64 -5.39
N PHE A 769 -41.14 26.89 -4.99
CA PHE A 769 -41.73 27.48 -3.81
C PHE A 769 -43.09 28.11 -4.17
N LEU A 770 -44.18 27.50 -3.72
CA LEU A 770 -45.54 28.00 -3.94
C LEU A 770 -45.99 28.86 -2.75
N ILE A 771 -46.60 30.00 -3.03
CA ILE A 771 -47.15 30.91 -2.02
C ILE A 771 -48.49 31.49 -2.48
N ASP A 772 -49.45 31.56 -1.57
CA ASP A 772 -50.73 32.26 -1.77
C ASP A 772 -50.63 33.64 -1.12
N ILE A 773 -50.94 34.69 -1.87
CA ILE A 773 -50.82 36.08 -1.44
C ILE A 773 -52.21 36.74 -1.50
N GLU A 774 -52.55 37.43 -0.41
CA GLU A 774 -53.78 38.22 -0.28
C GLU A 774 -53.39 39.55 0.36
N ASP A 775 -53.61 40.65 -0.37
CA ASP A 775 -53.32 42.02 0.01
C ASP A 775 -54.50 42.62 0.80
N ILE A 776 -54.47 42.37 2.10
CA ILE A 776 -54.07 43.43 3.02
C ILE A 776 -54.74 44.79 2.85
N PHE A 777 -54.21 45.56 1.90
CA PHE A 777 -54.34 47.00 1.72
C PHE A 777 -54.99 47.39 0.37
N GLU A 778 -55.34 46.42 -0.49
CA GLU A 778 -55.90 46.67 -1.82
C GLU A 778 -57.35 47.21 -1.78
N ALA A 779 -58.13 46.80 -0.78
CA ALA A 779 -59.58 47.03 -0.75
C ALA A 779 -60.09 48.12 0.20
N GLY A 780 -59.31 49.15 0.55
CA GLY A 780 -59.74 50.45 1.13
C GLY A 780 -60.74 50.50 2.32
N ASN A 781 -61.14 49.37 2.92
CA ASN A 781 -62.20 49.31 3.93
C ASN A 781 -62.00 48.09 4.85
N TRP A 782 -61.11 48.24 5.83
CA TRP A 782 -60.66 47.14 6.70
C TRP A 782 -61.74 46.72 7.71
N THR A 783 -62.18 45.46 7.66
CA THR A 783 -62.87 44.85 8.79
C THR A 783 -61.92 44.77 9.99
N ARG A 784 -62.33 45.35 11.12
CA ARG A 784 -61.54 45.40 12.37
C ARG A 784 -62.20 44.55 13.44
N TYR A 785 -61.43 43.69 14.10
CA TYR A 785 -61.86 42.97 15.30
C TYR A 785 -61.14 43.57 16.51
N HIS A 786 -61.89 44.21 17.41
CA HIS A 786 -61.35 44.91 18.61
C HIS A 786 -60.22 45.93 18.34
N GLY A 787 -60.32 46.68 17.24
CA GLY A 787 -59.36 47.74 16.89
C GLY A 787 -58.12 47.25 16.15
N ILE A 788 -57.99 45.95 15.92
CA ILE A 788 -56.93 45.32 15.12
C ILE A 788 -57.50 45.00 13.74
N ILE A 789 -56.73 45.28 12.68
CA ILE A 789 -57.08 44.92 11.30
C ILE A 789 -57.15 43.40 11.18
N GLN A 790 -58.22 42.88 10.59
CA GLN A 790 -58.43 41.44 10.43
C GLN A 790 -57.76 40.95 9.13
N GLY A 791 -56.58 40.33 9.28
CA GLY A 791 -56.06 39.25 8.43
C GLY A 791 -55.55 39.57 7.02
N GLY A 792 -54.34 39.07 6.74
CA GLY A 792 -53.95 38.43 5.48
C GLY A 792 -53.28 37.12 5.88
N TYR A 793 -53.40 36.08 5.07
CA TYR A 793 -52.76 34.80 5.38
C TYR A 793 -51.85 34.35 4.24
N SER A 794 -50.88 33.51 4.59
CA SER A 794 -50.05 32.75 3.67
C SER A 794 -50.17 31.29 4.08
N THR A 795 -50.13 30.40 3.11
CA THR A 795 -50.19 28.96 3.33
C THR A 795 -48.91 28.38 3.95
N ARG A 796 -47.82 29.17 4.06
CA ARG A 796 -46.55 28.82 4.75
C ARG A 796 -46.11 29.89 5.75
N GLN A 797 -45.21 29.54 6.68
CA GLN A 797 -44.64 30.48 7.67
C GLN A 797 -43.96 31.65 6.95
N VAL A 798 -44.47 32.86 7.19
CA VAL A 798 -43.91 34.14 6.71
C VAL A 798 -43.47 34.91 7.95
N GLU A 799 -42.24 35.41 7.94
CA GLU A 799 -41.73 36.28 9.01
C GLU A 799 -42.06 37.73 8.67
N VAL A 800 -42.88 38.37 9.51
CA VAL A 800 -43.28 39.78 9.33
C VAL A 800 -42.30 40.66 10.07
N ILE A 801 -41.46 41.38 9.33
CA ILE A 801 -40.55 42.38 9.90
C ILE A 801 -41.30 43.71 9.92
N ASN A 802 -41.81 44.11 11.09
CA ASN A 802 -42.35 45.46 11.26
C ASN A 802 -41.23 46.48 11.08
N ALA A 803 -41.38 47.37 10.11
CA ALA A 803 -40.53 48.56 10.01
C ALA A 803 -40.70 49.39 11.29
N VAL A 804 -39.65 49.47 12.11
CA VAL A 804 -39.57 50.46 13.18
C VAL A 804 -39.46 51.83 12.48
N PRO A 805 -40.30 52.83 12.80
CA PRO A 805 -40.11 54.19 12.30
C PRO A 805 -38.78 54.72 12.83
N GLU A 806 -37.97 55.32 11.97
CA GLU A 806 -36.81 56.12 12.40
C GLU A 806 -37.29 57.23 13.36
N GLU A 807 -36.88 57.11 14.63
CA GLU A 807 -36.54 58.22 15.54
C GLU A 807 -35.21 57.94 16.23
#